data_AF-A0A239MBY1-F1
#
_entry.id   AF-A0A239MBY1-F1
#
_cell.length_a   1.000
_cell.length_b   1.000
_cell.length_c   1.000
_cell.angle_alpha   90.00
_cell.angle_beta   90.00
_cell.angle_gamma   90.00
#
_symmetry.space_group_name_H-M   'P 1'
#
loop_
_entity.id
_entity.type
_entity.pdbx_description
1 polymer ?
#
loop_
_entity_poly.entity_id
_entity_poly.type
_entity_poly.pdbx_seq_one_letter_code
_entity_poly.pdbx_strand_id
1 'polypeptide(L)'
;MGIGYPPWILERGFGGMGAAVSPISKNTQEMWPDGPSAPCALEACMALVKVCNAFCGPNDPRCLVMLVGGAGNGKSKLAADTVAQIDGTLQGERSKFAKRKYCFQLKTGGDLKVINDATIPAEDRCTAPLLRDLAEAISRQDHLLACVNRGVLISEASTEVTDKDMDELLLAKCLANWLLTGEPTELSGNEFQLELAGDARKGSGNYGFAKVRKAGSHIASIHAVYMDQASLLEAWPEGDERMNEPLEPLEVRGSRLIPLLSSERATTSCAFEECLRKVAHAFAADAEVRALDPVLSNAFSLQAEFPARGWCSMMRGAEVISGSQFTYRELWALATHSLVGPSTPGVLDGMSAEIDTWIGAADSDGDGSLEALVALGNMRTHMLLFDAGNPGVASSPTRFRHSWPSTSNEALRSVSLADPLRQFGPSDGKKYLELADRLSRIEDKELPITSLALEEVAVGQYFTELDGRIEAKIAEAVNPENDRSSLKVRNSLLDWYGRYMYRLVAFARGWPAHCSVVHAWQDAWIDARVGRPFRRELEDAILDIVAPVERTNSEAYFTFLKPRVAGNSTDQSVAEIEIPRNRMRVSAEAFGDRIEIMIDPGDIRDGKNRQASTPLDFHLLREAQSRVRGQGFTDSLELIEPRIERLRASLVAKGLAAQEGQHRFRFSKVGMGSVTR
;
A
#
# COMPACT_ATOMS: atom_id res chain seq x y z
N MET A 1 25.69 33.79 -5.03
CA MET A 1 24.91 32.68 -4.48
C MET A 1 24.72 31.71 -5.63
N GLY A 2 25.15 30.46 -5.49
CA GLY A 2 25.10 29.50 -6.60
C GLY A 2 23.65 29.22 -7.01
N ILE A 3 23.43 29.15 -8.32
CA ILE A 3 22.18 28.69 -8.95
C ILE A 3 22.09 27.19 -8.70
N GLY A 4 21.10 26.72 -7.95
CA GLY A 4 21.00 25.32 -7.56
C GLY A 4 19.59 24.94 -7.13
N TYR A 5 19.32 23.63 -7.14
CA TYR A 5 18.03 23.12 -6.71
C TYR A 5 17.84 23.29 -5.19
N PRO A 6 16.60 23.52 -4.73
CA PRO A 6 16.35 23.72 -3.31
C PRO A 6 16.76 22.51 -2.45
N PRO A 7 17.71 22.66 -1.49
CA PRO A 7 18.24 21.54 -0.72
C PRO A 7 17.22 20.94 0.26
N TRP A 8 16.17 21.71 0.61
CA TRP A 8 15.11 21.25 1.52
C TRP A 8 14.35 20.03 0.97
N ILE A 9 14.36 19.79 -0.35
CA ILE A 9 13.66 18.66 -0.96
C ILE A 9 14.21 17.30 -0.49
N LEU A 10 15.48 17.28 -0.05
CA LEU A 10 16.15 16.07 0.43
C LEU A 10 15.80 15.72 1.88
N GLU A 11 15.16 16.62 2.64
CA GLU A 11 14.82 16.37 4.05
C GLU A 11 13.91 15.14 4.23
N ARG A 12 13.02 14.91 3.27
CA ARG A 12 12.11 13.75 3.23
C ARG A 12 12.49 12.70 2.18
N GLY A 13 13.62 12.87 1.50
CA GLY A 13 14.18 11.86 0.60
C GLY A 13 14.64 10.60 1.36
N PHE A 14 14.90 9.51 0.64
CA PHE A 14 15.47 8.30 1.23
C PHE A 14 16.83 8.62 1.87
N GLY A 15 16.92 8.56 3.21
CA GLY A 15 18.13 8.90 3.97
C GLY A 15 18.22 10.34 4.47
N GLY A 16 17.18 11.17 4.28
CA GLY A 16 17.13 12.54 4.78
C GLY A 16 16.99 12.66 6.30
N MET A 17 17.61 13.69 6.90
CA MET A 17 17.57 13.96 8.35
C MET A 17 16.16 14.27 8.90
N GLY A 18 15.21 14.64 8.03
CA GLY A 18 13.82 15.01 8.36
C GLY A 18 12.81 13.85 8.28
N ALA A 19 13.24 12.62 8.04
CA ALA A 19 12.34 11.46 7.93
C ALA A 19 11.57 11.14 9.24
N ALA A 20 12.03 11.68 10.38
CA ALA A 20 11.37 11.59 11.68
C ALA A 20 11.35 12.97 12.36
N VAL A 21 10.29 13.75 12.11
CA VAL A 21 10.10 15.05 12.76
C VAL A 21 9.56 14.83 14.19
N SER A 22 10.22 15.44 15.17
CA SER A 22 9.70 15.56 16.53
C SER A 22 8.47 16.49 16.51
N PRO A 23 7.37 16.15 17.20
CA PRO A 23 6.15 16.97 17.23
C PRO A 23 6.34 18.42 17.75
N ILE A 24 7.53 18.78 18.22
CA ILE A 24 7.86 20.08 18.82
C ILE A 24 8.69 20.97 17.86
N SER A 25 9.27 20.45 16.77
CA SER A 25 10.10 21.24 15.87
C SER A 25 9.27 21.91 14.76
N LYS A 26 9.00 23.21 14.91
CA LYS A 26 8.25 24.05 13.95
C LYS A 26 9.05 24.51 12.73
N ASN A 27 10.37 24.33 12.70
CA ASN A 27 11.23 25.13 11.80
C ASN A 27 11.39 24.61 10.36
N THR A 28 10.71 23.56 9.93
CA THR A 28 10.71 23.11 8.50
C THR A 28 9.32 22.73 7.97
N GLN A 29 8.25 23.14 8.67
CA GLN A 29 6.86 22.78 8.32
C GLN A 29 6.26 23.57 7.14
N GLU A 30 6.86 24.69 6.70
CA GLU A 30 6.22 25.55 5.69
C GLU A 30 6.26 24.99 4.26
N MET A 31 7.29 24.20 3.91
CA MET A 31 7.48 23.69 2.54
C MET A 31 6.85 22.32 2.29
N TRP A 32 6.57 21.55 3.35
CA TRP A 32 5.96 20.22 3.27
C TRP A 32 4.50 20.33 3.70
N PRO A 33 3.53 20.17 2.79
CA PRO A 33 2.12 20.33 3.11
C PRO A 33 1.66 19.19 4.04
N ASP A 34 0.83 19.55 5.01
CA ASP A 34 0.10 18.55 5.81
C ASP A 34 -0.88 17.81 4.90
N GLY A 35 -0.84 16.49 4.95
CA GLY A 35 -1.82 15.64 4.27
C GLY A 35 -3.03 15.35 5.14
N PRO A 36 -4.14 14.86 4.54
CA PRO A 36 -5.31 14.49 5.31
C PRO A 36 -4.99 13.38 6.34
N SER A 37 -5.78 13.32 7.41
CA SER A 37 -5.70 12.20 8.36
C SER A 37 -6.52 11.02 7.87
N ALA A 38 -6.13 9.79 8.23
CA ALA A 38 -6.88 8.59 7.86
C ALA A 38 -8.36 8.72 8.27
N PRO A 39 -9.31 8.10 7.54
CA PRO A 39 -10.72 8.19 7.86
C PRO A 39 -11.01 7.86 9.34
N CYS A 40 -11.85 8.68 9.99
CA CYS A 40 -12.18 8.63 11.42
C CYS A 40 -11.05 9.01 12.40
N ALA A 41 -9.81 9.26 11.94
CA ALA A 41 -8.70 9.58 12.83
C ALA A 41 -8.87 10.96 13.47
N LEU A 42 -9.16 11.98 12.65
CA LEU A 42 -9.36 13.34 13.13
C LEU A 42 -10.60 13.41 14.02
N GLU A 43 -11.69 12.76 13.62
CA GLU A 43 -12.95 12.70 14.34
C GLU A 43 -12.77 12.03 15.71
N ALA A 44 -12.08 10.89 15.79
CA ALA A 44 -11.77 10.24 17.07
C ALA A 44 -10.93 11.14 17.99
N CYS A 45 -9.92 11.83 17.43
CA CYS A 45 -9.13 12.81 18.17
C CYS A 45 -9.97 14.00 18.65
N MET A 46 -10.89 14.49 17.82
CA MET A 46 -11.81 15.56 18.19
C MET A 46 -12.82 15.10 19.26
N ALA A 47 -13.18 13.81 19.31
CA ALA A 47 -14.05 13.26 20.34
C ALA A 47 -13.34 13.35 21.70
N LEU A 48 -12.06 12.98 21.73
CA LEU A 48 -11.21 13.14 22.90
C LEU A 48 -11.08 14.62 23.32
N VAL A 49 -10.84 15.53 22.38
CA VAL A 49 -10.76 16.98 22.68
C VAL A 49 -12.05 17.46 23.33
N LYS A 50 -13.22 17.11 22.76
CA LYS A 50 -14.53 17.49 23.31
C LYS A 50 -14.72 16.98 24.74
N VAL A 51 -14.37 15.72 25.02
CA VAL A 51 -14.53 15.13 26.35
C VAL A 51 -13.55 15.74 27.34
N CYS A 52 -12.28 15.91 26.98
CA CYS A 52 -11.27 16.52 27.85
C CYS A 52 -11.59 17.98 28.20
N ASN A 53 -12.20 18.73 27.27
CA ASN A 53 -12.56 20.14 27.49
C ASN A 53 -13.96 20.31 28.12
N ALA A 54 -14.74 19.25 28.25
CA ALA A 54 -15.99 19.24 29.02
C ALA A 54 -15.71 18.91 30.49
N PHE A 55 -16.54 19.43 31.41
CA PHE A 55 -16.44 19.07 32.83
C PHE A 55 -16.70 17.56 32.98
N CYS A 56 -15.72 16.84 33.53
CA CYS A 56 -15.80 15.42 33.77
C CYS A 56 -15.86 15.16 35.28
N GLY A 57 -17.01 14.70 35.75
CA GLY A 57 -17.15 14.15 37.08
C GLY A 57 -16.26 12.92 37.30
N PRO A 58 -16.02 12.55 38.56
CA PRO A 58 -15.22 11.37 38.89
C PRO A 58 -15.85 10.06 38.40
N ASN A 59 -17.17 10.01 38.18
CA ASN A 59 -17.87 8.81 37.70
C ASN A 59 -18.18 8.84 36.20
N ASP A 60 -17.77 9.89 35.48
CA ASP A 60 -18.09 10.00 34.06
C ASP A 60 -17.18 9.07 33.23
N PRO A 61 -17.70 8.46 32.15
CA PRO A 61 -16.89 7.58 31.32
C PRO A 61 -15.71 8.32 30.69
N ARG A 62 -14.55 7.65 30.63
CA ARG A 62 -13.34 8.19 30.00
C ARG A 62 -13.29 7.88 28.52
N CYS A 63 -12.66 8.77 27.77
CA CYS A 63 -12.41 8.59 26.35
C CYS A 63 -10.96 8.16 26.12
N LEU A 64 -10.78 7.02 25.46
CA LEU A 64 -9.49 6.47 25.07
C LEU A 64 -9.43 6.42 23.54
N VAL A 65 -8.38 6.98 22.95
CA VAL A 65 -8.15 6.97 21.50
C VAL A 65 -6.86 6.21 21.20
N MET A 66 -6.96 5.19 20.36
CA MET A 66 -5.85 4.36 19.91
C MET A 66 -5.58 4.62 18.43
N LEU A 67 -4.48 5.28 18.11
CA LEU A 67 -3.98 5.44 16.75
C LEU A 67 -3.03 4.28 16.45
N VAL A 68 -3.48 3.30 15.68
CA VAL A 68 -2.73 2.07 15.37
C VAL A 68 -2.16 2.14 13.96
N GLY A 69 -0.88 1.82 13.79
CA GLY A 69 -0.31 1.55 12.47
C GLY A 69 1.21 1.62 12.40
N GLY A 70 1.78 1.43 11.22
CA GLY A 70 3.23 1.53 10.96
C GLY A 70 3.85 2.90 11.25
N ALA A 71 5.19 2.94 11.30
CA ALA A 71 5.93 4.20 11.42
C ALA A 71 5.75 5.04 10.16
N GLY A 72 5.57 6.36 10.30
CA GLY A 72 5.45 7.26 9.14
C GLY A 72 4.02 7.56 8.68
N ASN A 73 2.97 7.08 9.37
CA ASN A 73 1.56 7.36 9.04
C ASN A 73 0.97 8.63 9.69
N GLY A 74 1.81 9.53 10.22
CA GLY A 74 1.33 10.79 10.80
C GLY A 74 0.75 10.73 12.23
N LYS A 75 0.77 9.56 12.90
CA LYS A 75 0.25 9.39 14.28
C LYS A 75 0.69 10.48 15.26
N SER A 76 2.00 10.71 15.38
CA SER A 76 2.56 11.69 16.34
C SER A 76 2.23 13.13 15.98
N LYS A 77 2.05 13.46 14.69
CA LYS A 77 1.58 14.79 14.25
C LYS A 77 0.14 15.01 14.68
N LEU A 78 -0.75 14.06 14.37
CA LEU A 78 -2.15 14.12 14.78
C LEU A 78 -2.28 14.19 16.32
N ALA A 79 -1.47 13.42 17.06
CA ALA A 79 -1.46 13.49 18.51
C ALA A 79 -1.01 14.85 19.05
N ALA A 80 0.00 15.46 18.44
CA ALA A 80 0.45 16.81 18.80
C ALA A 80 -0.63 17.87 18.52
N ASP A 81 -1.26 17.80 17.35
CA ASP A 81 -2.35 18.71 16.96
C ASP A 81 -3.58 18.54 17.87
N THR A 82 -3.84 17.31 18.34
CA THR A 82 -4.91 17.00 19.31
C THR A 82 -4.61 17.64 20.66
N VAL A 83 -3.42 17.41 21.21
CA VAL A 83 -3.00 17.93 22.51
C VAL A 83 -2.96 19.47 22.52
N ALA A 84 -2.60 20.09 21.40
CA ALA A 84 -2.60 21.55 21.26
C ALA A 84 -3.99 22.19 21.43
N GLN A 85 -5.06 21.42 21.23
CA GLN A 85 -6.45 21.86 21.37
C GLN A 85 -7.07 21.51 22.74
N ILE A 86 -6.34 20.79 23.60
CA ILE A 86 -6.83 20.37 24.91
C ILE A 86 -6.44 21.39 25.98
N ASP A 87 -7.40 21.75 26.81
CA ASP A 87 -7.23 22.66 27.95
C ASP A 87 -6.59 21.96 29.15
N GLY A 88 -5.29 21.65 29.04
CA GLY A 88 -4.52 20.99 30.09
C GLY A 88 -3.13 21.58 30.33
N THR A 89 -2.56 21.32 31.51
CA THR A 89 -1.18 21.66 31.85
C THR A 89 -0.31 20.41 31.87
N LEU A 90 0.81 20.43 31.14
CA LEU A 90 1.77 19.34 31.14
C LEU A 90 2.35 19.17 32.56
N GLN A 91 2.25 17.96 33.10
CA GLN A 91 2.89 17.59 34.35
C GLN A 91 4.37 17.23 34.09
N GLY A 92 5.28 17.91 34.77
CA GLY A 92 6.74 17.68 34.67
C GLY A 92 7.46 18.55 33.64
N GLU A 93 8.77 18.32 33.49
CA GLU A 93 9.63 19.16 32.63
C GLU A 93 9.50 18.79 31.13
N ARG A 94 9.52 19.84 30.29
CA ARG A 94 9.68 19.70 28.83
C ARG A 94 11.09 19.21 28.53
N SER A 95 11.21 18.00 27.97
CA SER A 95 12.49 17.49 27.48
C SER A 95 12.78 17.98 26.06
N LYS A 96 14.06 18.13 25.74
CA LYS A 96 14.53 18.36 24.36
C LYS A 96 14.34 17.13 23.46
N PHE A 97 14.27 15.94 24.04
CA PHE A 97 14.08 14.66 23.33
C PHE A 97 12.64 14.16 23.47
N ALA A 98 12.19 13.34 22.50
CA ALA A 98 10.89 12.69 22.55
C ALA A 98 10.80 11.75 23.77
N LYS A 99 9.75 11.90 24.58
CA LYS A 99 9.39 10.97 25.66
C LYS A 99 8.39 9.94 25.14
N ARG A 100 8.38 8.75 25.75
CA ARG A 100 7.34 7.74 25.52
C ARG A 100 5.96 8.27 25.92
N LYS A 101 5.87 8.86 27.12
CA LYS A 101 4.62 9.24 27.80
C LYS A 101 4.65 10.70 28.23
N TYR A 102 3.52 11.37 28.08
CA TYR A 102 3.24 12.71 28.59
C TYR A 102 1.95 12.67 29.41
N CYS A 103 1.92 13.36 30.55
CA CYS A 103 0.74 13.45 31.41
C CYS A 103 0.29 14.91 31.48
N PHE A 104 -1.01 15.14 31.31
CA PHE A 104 -1.61 16.47 31.35
C PHE A 104 -2.69 16.51 32.42
N GLN A 105 -2.62 17.50 33.31
CA GLN A 105 -3.71 17.80 34.22
C GLN A 105 -4.76 18.63 33.46
N LEU A 106 -6.00 18.16 33.40
CA LEU A 106 -7.08 18.88 32.70
C LEU A 106 -7.65 19.97 33.61
N LYS A 107 -7.99 21.14 33.04
CA LYS A 107 -8.65 22.24 33.79
C LYS A 107 -10.04 21.84 34.31
N THR A 108 -10.68 20.91 33.62
CA THR A 108 -12.02 20.37 33.86
C THR A 108 -12.05 19.28 34.94
N GLY A 109 -10.89 18.87 35.45
CA GLY A 109 -10.73 17.73 36.35
C GLY A 109 -10.28 16.47 35.62
N GLY A 110 -9.54 15.61 36.33
CA GLY A 110 -8.94 14.40 35.76
C GLY A 110 -7.65 14.63 35.00
N ASP A 111 -7.09 13.53 34.48
CA ASP A 111 -5.81 13.51 33.76
C ASP A 111 -5.98 12.97 32.34
N LEU A 112 -5.15 13.47 31.43
CA LEU A 112 -4.93 12.91 30.11
C LEU A 112 -3.52 12.34 30.02
N LYS A 113 -3.42 11.07 29.63
CA LYS A 113 -2.17 10.40 29.29
C LYS A 113 -2.00 10.36 27.77
N VAL A 114 -0.82 10.69 27.29
CA VAL A 114 -0.45 10.61 25.88
C VAL A 114 0.75 9.69 25.72
N ILE A 115 0.55 8.55 25.06
CA ILE A 115 1.63 7.64 24.66
C ILE A 115 2.03 8.03 23.24
N ASN A 116 3.12 8.80 23.10
CA ASN A 116 3.54 9.38 21.82
C ASN A 116 4.16 8.34 20.86
N ASP A 117 4.91 7.38 21.41
CA ASP A 117 5.43 6.24 20.65
C ASP A 117 5.60 5.04 21.58
N ALA A 118 4.76 4.02 21.39
CA ALA A 118 4.81 2.79 22.17
C ALA A 118 6.09 1.94 21.95
N THR A 119 6.95 2.29 20.98
CA THR A 119 8.25 1.61 20.78
C THR A 119 9.38 2.16 21.64
N ILE A 120 9.27 3.39 22.16
CA ILE A 120 10.27 3.95 23.07
C ILE A 120 10.17 3.17 24.38
N PRO A 121 11.23 2.50 24.86
CA PRO A 121 11.17 1.70 26.08
C PRO A 121 10.77 2.56 27.28
N ALA A 122 10.01 1.97 28.22
CA ALA A 122 9.69 2.62 29.48
C ALA A 122 10.96 2.85 30.30
N GLU A 123 10.99 3.93 31.10
CA GLU A 123 12.16 4.31 31.92
C GLU A 123 12.57 3.19 32.89
N ASP A 124 11.60 2.42 33.36
CA ASP A 124 11.76 1.28 34.27
C ASP A 124 12.12 -0.05 33.56
N ARG A 125 12.21 -0.06 32.22
CA ARG A 125 12.47 -1.25 31.39
C ARG A 125 11.54 -2.44 31.67
N CYS A 126 10.31 -2.18 32.12
CA CYS A 126 9.35 -3.22 32.42
C CYS A 126 8.98 -4.06 31.18
N THR A 127 8.66 -5.33 31.42
CA THR A 127 8.02 -6.19 30.42
C THR A 127 6.61 -5.69 30.15
N ALA A 128 6.20 -5.72 28.88
CA ALA A 128 4.88 -5.31 28.42
C ALA A 128 4.44 -3.88 28.82
N PRO A 129 5.21 -2.84 28.46
CA PRO A 129 4.96 -1.48 28.91
C PRO A 129 3.62 -0.91 28.42
N LEU A 130 3.14 -1.29 27.22
CA LEU A 130 1.85 -0.82 26.73
C LEU A 130 0.69 -1.39 27.55
N LEU A 131 0.73 -2.68 27.91
CA LEU A 131 -0.31 -3.30 28.74
C LEU A 131 -0.44 -2.59 30.09
N ARG A 132 0.69 -2.24 30.71
CA ARG A 132 0.71 -1.49 31.97
C ARG A 132 0.19 -0.07 31.81
N ASP A 133 0.58 0.63 30.75
CA ASP A 133 0.08 1.98 30.46
C ASP A 133 -1.46 1.97 30.31
N LEU A 134 -2.02 0.95 29.64
CA LEU A 134 -3.47 0.75 29.48
C LEU A 134 -4.14 0.43 30.82
N ALA A 135 -3.62 -0.55 31.56
CA ALA A 135 -4.17 -0.95 32.86
C ALA A 135 -4.15 0.21 33.86
N GLU A 136 -3.09 1.01 33.87
CA GLU A 136 -2.96 2.19 34.73
C GLU A 136 -3.97 3.28 34.34
N ALA A 137 -4.18 3.53 33.04
CA ALA A 137 -5.18 4.50 32.57
C ALA A 137 -6.61 4.07 32.95
N ILE A 138 -6.92 2.78 32.82
CA ILE A 138 -8.23 2.22 33.20
C ILE A 138 -8.43 2.30 34.73
N SER A 139 -7.43 1.88 35.51
CA SER A 139 -7.47 1.88 36.97
C SER A 139 -7.66 3.28 37.56
N ARG A 140 -6.94 4.28 37.00
CA ARG A 140 -7.05 5.68 37.44
C ARG A 140 -8.24 6.42 36.84
N GLN A 141 -8.92 5.82 35.87
CA GLN A 141 -9.94 6.48 35.07
C GLN A 141 -9.37 7.76 34.45
N ASP A 142 -8.26 7.64 33.73
CA ASP A 142 -7.66 8.73 32.96
C ASP A 142 -8.16 8.69 31.51
N HIS A 143 -8.18 9.84 30.85
CA HIS A 143 -8.25 9.90 29.39
C HIS A 143 -6.94 9.39 28.78
N LEU A 144 -7.00 8.82 27.58
CA LEU A 144 -5.82 8.30 26.90
C LEU A 144 -5.80 8.65 25.42
N LEU A 145 -4.64 9.05 24.93
CA LEU A 145 -4.29 9.07 23.52
C LEU A 145 -3.04 8.24 23.30
N ALA A 146 -3.14 7.15 22.54
CA ALA A 146 -2.01 6.24 22.33
C ALA A 146 -1.68 6.07 20.85
N CYS A 147 -0.42 6.38 20.50
CA CYS A 147 0.17 6.09 19.19
C CYS A 147 0.86 4.72 19.26
N VAL A 148 0.24 3.71 18.66
CA VAL A 148 0.65 2.31 18.79
C VAL A 148 1.15 1.77 17.44
N ASN A 149 2.33 1.15 17.45
CA ASN A 149 2.86 0.44 16.29
C ASN A 149 2.45 -1.04 16.35
N ARG A 150 2.06 -1.67 15.23
CA ARG A 150 1.64 -3.09 15.19
C ARG A 150 2.68 -4.05 15.75
N GLY A 151 3.98 -3.79 15.52
CA GLY A 151 5.06 -4.60 16.08
C GLY A 151 5.04 -4.67 17.60
N VAL A 152 4.62 -3.59 18.27
CA VAL A 152 4.44 -3.56 19.73
C VAL A 152 3.27 -4.46 20.12
N LEU A 153 2.11 -4.33 19.45
CA LEU A 153 0.94 -5.18 19.73
C LEU A 153 1.25 -6.68 19.62
N ILE A 154 2.05 -7.11 18.64
CA ILE A 154 2.47 -8.51 18.51
C ILE A 154 3.24 -8.97 19.75
N SER A 155 4.23 -8.19 20.20
CA SER A 155 5.00 -8.54 21.39
C SER A 155 4.16 -8.52 22.68
N GLU A 156 3.27 -7.54 22.82
CA GLU A 156 2.40 -7.38 23.98
C GLU A 156 1.36 -8.50 24.05
N ALA A 157 0.73 -8.85 22.93
CA ALA A 157 -0.23 -9.95 22.82
C ALA A 157 0.38 -11.32 23.17
N SER A 158 1.65 -11.53 22.82
CA SER A 158 2.39 -12.75 23.14
C SER A 158 2.80 -12.88 24.61
N THR A 159 2.66 -11.81 25.40
CA THR A 159 3.05 -11.83 26.81
C THR A 159 2.07 -12.70 27.60
N GLU A 160 2.59 -13.67 28.35
CA GLU A 160 1.80 -14.47 29.28
C GLU A 160 1.34 -13.58 30.44
N VAL A 161 0.02 -13.52 30.62
CA VAL A 161 -0.65 -12.88 31.75
C VAL A 161 -1.48 -13.99 32.37
N THR A 162 -1.34 -14.18 33.66
CA THR A 162 -1.96 -15.26 34.44
C THR A 162 -3.17 -14.74 35.21
N ASP A 163 -4.08 -15.62 35.62
CA ASP A 163 -5.24 -15.26 36.44
C ASP A 163 -4.88 -14.68 37.83
N LYS A 164 -3.59 -14.65 38.19
CA LYS A 164 -3.09 -13.99 39.40
C LYS A 164 -2.77 -12.51 39.20
N ASP A 165 -2.74 -12.06 37.95
CA ASP A 165 -2.50 -10.67 37.60
C ASP A 165 -3.77 -9.84 37.80
N MET A 166 -3.61 -8.52 37.97
CA MET A 166 -4.73 -7.60 38.20
C MET A 166 -5.75 -7.66 37.05
N ASP A 167 -7.05 -7.60 37.37
CA ASP A 167 -8.14 -7.64 36.39
C ASP A 167 -7.98 -6.57 35.28
N GLU A 168 -7.45 -5.39 35.61
CA GLU A 168 -7.13 -4.34 34.64
C GLU A 168 -6.05 -4.75 33.62
N LEU A 169 -5.10 -5.61 34.01
CA LEU A 169 -4.05 -6.10 33.10
C LEU A 169 -4.59 -7.16 32.14
N LEU A 170 -5.51 -8.01 32.60
CA LEU A 170 -6.24 -8.95 31.74
C LEU A 170 -7.09 -8.20 30.71
N LEU A 171 -7.78 -7.13 31.13
CA LEU A 171 -8.51 -6.25 30.21
C LEU A 171 -7.57 -5.56 29.22
N ALA A 172 -6.44 -5.02 29.67
CA ALA A 172 -5.44 -4.43 28.78
C ALA A 172 -4.94 -5.42 27.72
N LYS A 173 -4.74 -6.69 28.09
CA LYS A 173 -4.36 -7.75 27.14
C LYS A 173 -5.48 -8.06 26.15
N CYS A 174 -6.72 -8.14 26.61
CA CYS A 174 -7.88 -8.29 25.72
C CYS A 174 -7.97 -7.13 24.72
N LEU A 175 -7.73 -5.89 25.16
CA LEU A 175 -7.67 -4.72 24.29
C LEU A 175 -6.52 -4.81 23.28
N ALA A 176 -5.32 -5.20 23.71
CA ALA A 176 -4.19 -5.38 22.79
C ALA A 176 -4.46 -6.46 21.73
N ASN A 177 -5.11 -7.56 22.12
CA ASN A 177 -5.56 -8.60 21.18
C ASN A 177 -6.60 -8.06 20.21
N TRP A 178 -7.63 -7.36 20.69
CA TRP A 178 -8.64 -6.73 19.84
C TRP A 178 -8.00 -5.75 18.85
N LEU A 179 -7.06 -4.90 19.30
CA LEU A 179 -6.33 -4.00 18.41
C LEU A 179 -5.46 -4.75 17.39
N LEU A 180 -5.01 -5.98 17.67
CA LEU A 180 -4.20 -6.76 16.75
C LEU A 180 -5.03 -7.54 15.73
N THR A 181 -6.09 -8.20 16.18
CA THR A 181 -6.86 -9.19 15.41
C THR A 181 -8.22 -8.67 14.94
N GLY A 182 -8.72 -7.58 15.51
CA GLY A 182 -10.10 -7.13 15.34
C GLY A 182 -11.12 -7.92 16.17
N GLU A 183 -10.70 -9.00 16.82
CA GLU A 183 -11.55 -9.88 17.64
C GLU A 183 -11.10 -9.86 19.10
N PRO A 184 -11.99 -9.54 20.05
CA PRO A 184 -11.64 -9.53 21.45
C PRO A 184 -11.50 -10.97 21.95
N THR A 185 -10.52 -11.21 22.81
CA THR A 185 -10.41 -12.49 23.53
C THR A 185 -11.45 -12.52 24.65
N GLU A 186 -12.07 -13.67 24.90
CA GLU A 186 -12.98 -13.82 26.03
C GLU A 186 -12.25 -13.51 27.34
N LEU A 187 -12.83 -12.62 28.15
CA LEU A 187 -12.34 -12.29 29.47
C LEU A 187 -12.84 -13.36 30.45
N SER A 188 -11.90 -14.10 31.06
CA SER A 188 -12.19 -15.05 32.14
C SER A 188 -12.38 -14.31 33.47
N GLY A 189 -13.53 -13.64 33.65
CA GLY A 189 -13.87 -12.93 34.89
C GLY A 189 -15.18 -12.14 34.82
N ASN A 190 -15.78 -11.84 35.97
CA ASN A 190 -17.09 -11.15 36.06
C ASN A 190 -16.98 -9.61 36.20
N GLU A 191 -15.79 -9.05 36.45
CA GLU A 191 -15.68 -7.63 36.82
C GLU A 191 -15.73 -6.68 35.61
N PHE A 192 -14.99 -6.99 34.53
CA PHE A 192 -14.92 -6.16 33.32
C PHE A 192 -15.60 -6.82 32.12
N GLN A 193 -16.27 -6.00 31.32
CA GLN A 193 -16.86 -6.40 30.04
C GLN A 193 -16.47 -5.42 28.94
N LEU A 194 -16.13 -5.96 27.77
CA LEU A 194 -15.84 -5.20 26.57
C LEU A 194 -16.98 -5.38 25.55
N GLU A 195 -17.79 -4.35 25.37
CA GLU A 195 -18.90 -4.32 24.42
C GLU A 195 -18.45 -3.65 23.13
N LEU A 196 -18.26 -4.40 22.06
CA LEU A 196 -17.98 -3.84 20.74
C LEU A 196 -19.25 -3.28 20.12
N ALA A 197 -19.18 -2.09 19.54
CA ALA A 197 -20.32 -1.50 18.86
C ALA A 197 -20.40 -1.90 17.38
N GLY A 198 -21.60 -2.30 16.96
CA GLY A 198 -21.92 -2.69 15.59
C GLY A 198 -21.49 -4.11 15.22
N ASP A 199 -22.04 -4.63 14.12
CA ASP A 199 -21.37 -5.70 13.40
C ASP A 199 -20.00 -5.14 13.02
N ALA A 200 -18.91 -5.62 13.61
CA ALA A 200 -17.53 -5.33 13.18
C ALA A 200 -17.30 -5.57 11.66
N ARG A 201 -18.29 -6.17 10.98
CA ARG A 201 -18.38 -6.46 9.55
C ARG A 201 -18.99 -5.33 8.69
N LYS A 202 -19.59 -4.28 9.27
CA LYS A 202 -20.35 -3.25 8.52
C LYS A 202 -19.72 -1.85 8.46
N GLY A 203 -18.64 -1.58 9.19
CA GLY A 203 -17.92 -0.30 9.15
C GLY A 203 -16.47 -0.52 8.76
N SER A 204 -15.89 0.37 7.94
CA SER A 204 -14.55 0.24 7.34
C SER A 204 -13.52 -0.35 8.30
N GLY A 205 -12.71 -1.32 7.87
CA GLY A 205 -11.63 -1.94 8.67
C GLY A 205 -10.61 -0.95 9.27
N ASN A 206 -10.74 0.34 8.98
CA ASN A 206 -9.95 1.44 9.50
C ASN A 206 -10.41 1.97 10.87
N TYR A 207 -11.60 1.58 11.37
CA TYR A 207 -12.13 2.07 12.65
C TYR A 207 -12.83 0.97 13.46
N GLY A 208 -12.58 0.95 14.77
CA GLY A 208 -13.28 0.13 15.74
C GLY A 208 -13.71 0.95 16.95
N PHE A 209 -14.79 0.52 17.60
CA PHE A 209 -15.30 1.16 18.81
C PHE A 209 -15.70 0.11 19.86
N ALA A 210 -15.35 0.39 21.12
CA ALA A 210 -15.69 -0.46 22.24
C ALA A 210 -16.10 0.35 23.47
N LYS A 211 -17.06 -0.17 24.24
CA LYS A 211 -17.38 0.31 25.59
C LYS A 211 -16.84 -0.66 26.63
N VAL A 212 -16.14 -0.11 27.61
CA VAL A 212 -15.65 -0.85 28.78
C VAL A 212 -16.63 -0.65 29.92
N ARG A 213 -17.14 -1.75 30.46
CA ARG A 213 -17.96 -1.75 31.67
C ARG A 213 -17.24 -2.40 32.83
N LYS A 214 -17.42 -1.85 34.02
CA LYS A 214 -16.98 -2.41 35.29
C LYS A 214 -18.22 -2.63 36.17
N ALA A 215 -18.49 -3.88 36.56
CA ALA A 215 -19.69 -4.26 37.32
C ALA A 215 -21.00 -3.68 36.73
N GLY A 216 -21.11 -3.67 35.39
CA GLY A 216 -22.27 -3.15 34.65
C GLY A 216 -22.28 -1.63 34.39
N SER A 217 -21.44 -0.85 35.08
CA SER A 217 -21.30 0.60 34.86
C SER A 217 -20.34 0.90 33.71
N HIS A 218 -20.69 1.84 32.83
CA HIS A 218 -19.83 2.30 31.74
C HIS A 218 -18.72 3.18 32.29
N ILE A 219 -17.46 2.74 32.16
CA ILE A 219 -16.30 3.46 32.70
C ILE A 219 -15.42 4.09 31.62
N ALA A 220 -15.45 3.56 30.39
CA ALA A 220 -14.66 4.10 29.29
C ALA A 220 -15.22 3.75 27.91
N SER A 221 -15.08 4.67 26.95
CA SER A 221 -15.29 4.47 25.52
C SER A 221 -13.94 4.49 24.80
N ILE A 222 -13.73 3.55 23.89
CA ILE A 222 -12.47 3.35 23.16
C ILE A 222 -12.71 3.53 21.67
N HIS A 223 -12.02 4.49 21.07
CA HIS A 223 -11.92 4.68 19.63
C HIS A 223 -10.60 4.09 19.14
N ALA A 224 -10.66 3.05 18.31
CA ALA A 224 -9.50 2.46 17.66
C ALA A 224 -9.48 2.87 16.18
N VAL A 225 -8.40 3.51 15.74
CA VAL A 225 -8.23 3.96 14.36
C VAL A 225 -6.99 3.31 13.77
N TYR A 226 -7.18 2.53 12.70
CA TYR A 226 -6.10 1.84 11.98
C TYR A 226 -5.63 2.71 10.81
N MET A 227 -4.57 3.48 11.06
CA MET A 227 -3.98 4.41 10.10
C MET A 227 -3.17 3.72 8.99
N ASP A 228 -3.00 2.40 9.08
CA ASP A 228 -2.30 1.55 8.10
C ASP A 228 -3.23 0.56 7.40
N GLN A 229 -4.53 0.88 7.36
CA GLN A 229 -5.51 0.09 6.62
C GLN A 229 -6.19 0.89 5.50
N ALA A 230 -5.99 2.22 5.46
CA ALA A 230 -6.44 3.10 4.39
C ALA A 230 -5.26 3.54 3.52
N SER A 231 -5.27 3.17 2.24
CA SER A 231 -4.28 3.72 1.29
C SER A 231 -4.46 5.22 1.11
N LEU A 232 -3.33 5.94 1.12
CA LEU A 232 -3.22 7.37 0.82
C LEU A 232 -3.44 7.70 -0.68
N LEU A 233 -3.56 6.66 -1.51
CA LEU A 233 -3.66 6.75 -2.96
C LEU A 233 -5.10 6.49 -3.46
N GLU A 234 -6.04 6.45 -2.52
CA GLU A 234 -7.48 6.36 -2.75
C GLU A 234 -8.17 7.64 -2.29
N ALA A 235 -9.41 7.83 -2.73
CA ALA A 235 -10.22 8.96 -2.31
C ALA A 235 -10.71 8.74 -0.87
N TRP A 236 -10.45 9.70 0.00
CA TRP A 236 -10.98 9.70 1.37
C TRP A 236 -12.24 10.56 1.44
N PRO A 237 -13.23 10.16 2.26
CA PRO A 237 -14.39 11.01 2.47
C PRO A 237 -13.95 12.30 3.15
N GLU A 238 -14.61 13.40 2.78
CA GLU A 238 -14.51 14.64 3.55
C GLU A 238 -15.05 14.38 4.96
N GLY A 239 -14.28 14.78 5.97
CA GLY A 239 -14.68 14.63 7.37
C GLY A 239 -15.96 15.43 7.65
N ASP A 240 -16.88 14.82 8.39
CA ASP A 240 -18.06 15.53 8.89
C ASP A 240 -17.73 16.08 10.29
N GLU A 241 -17.53 17.39 10.40
CA GLU A 241 -17.25 18.03 11.69
C GLU A 241 -18.41 17.86 12.71
N ARG A 242 -19.59 17.42 12.24
CA ARG A 242 -20.78 17.19 13.06
C ARG A 242 -20.71 15.84 13.76
N MET A 243 -19.78 15.71 14.72
CA MET A 243 -19.89 14.66 15.72
C MET A 243 -21.01 14.97 16.70
N ASN A 244 -22.05 14.13 16.69
CA ASN A 244 -23.21 14.25 17.56
C ASN A 244 -22.88 13.88 19.02
N GLU A 245 -22.16 12.78 19.28
CA GLU A 245 -21.84 12.30 20.64
C GLU A 245 -20.43 11.71 20.72
N PRO A 246 -19.52 12.22 21.59
CA PRO A 246 -18.11 11.82 21.59
C PRO A 246 -17.82 10.50 22.32
N LEU A 247 -18.79 9.94 23.03
CA LEU A 247 -18.69 8.65 23.73
C LEU A 247 -19.52 7.55 23.04
N GLU A 248 -19.88 7.79 21.78
CA GLU A 248 -20.61 6.84 20.93
C GLU A 248 -19.81 6.53 19.66
N PRO A 249 -20.13 5.44 18.96
CA PRO A 249 -19.47 5.07 17.71
C PRO A 249 -19.59 6.19 16.67
N LEU A 250 -18.48 6.47 15.98
CA LEU A 250 -18.46 7.42 14.88
C LEU A 250 -19.17 6.84 13.64
N GLU A 251 -19.80 7.72 12.84
CA GLU A 251 -20.30 7.32 11.52
C GLU A 251 -19.12 7.05 10.59
N VAL A 252 -18.92 5.77 10.27
CA VAL A 252 -17.77 5.36 9.47
C VAL A 252 -18.08 5.50 7.98
N ARG A 253 -17.61 6.60 7.39
CA ARG A 253 -17.49 6.70 5.92
C ARG A 253 -16.16 6.07 5.54
N GLY A 254 -16.19 4.90 4.91
CA GLY A 254 -14.95 4.25 4.45
C GLY A 254 -14.37 4.93 3.21
N SER A 255 -13.07 4.76 2.96
CA SER A 255 -12.41 5.22 1.72
C SER A 255 -13.17 4.78 0.48
N ARG A 256 -13.24 5.61 -0.56
CA ARG A 256 -13.84 5.24 -1.84
C ARG A 256 -12.74 4.74 -2.77
N LEU A 257 -12.68 3.42 -2.95
CA LEU A 257 -11.81 2.80 -3.94
C LEU A 257 -12.39 3.01 -5.34
N ILE A 258 -11.60 3.56 -6.25
CA ILE A 258 -12.01 3.76 -7.65
C ILE A 258 -11.07 2.94 -8.54
N PRO A 259 -11.60 1.94 -9.26
CA PRO A 259 -10.78 1.08 -10.09
C PRO A 259 -9.99 1.87 -11.15
N LEU A 260 -8.74 1.47 -11.42
CA LEU A 260 -7.79 2.19 -12.28
C LEU A 260 -8.32 2.49 -13.68
N LEU A 261 -9.06 1.55 -14.28
CA LEU A 261 -9.62 1.68 -15.62
C LEU A 261 -11.01 2.33 -15.66
N SER A 262 -11.54 2.78 -14.51
CA SER A 262 -12.80 3.50 -14.44
C SER A 262 -12.65 4.91 -15.02
N SER A 263 -13.64 5.37 -15.77
CA SER A 263 -13.70 6.77 -16.24
C SER A 263 -13.72 7.77 -15.07
N GLU A 264 -14.25 7.36 -13.91
CA GLU A 264 -14.29 8.20 -12.70
C GLU A 264 -12.89 8.43 -12.10
N ARG A 265 -11.90 7.58 -12.39
CA ARG A 265 -10.54 7.69 -11.85
C ARG A 265 -9.86 8.97 -12.31
N ALA A 266 -10.12 9.39 -13.56
CA ALA A 266 -9.58 10.61 -14.12
C ALA A 266 -10.07 11.88 -13.40
N THR A 267 -11.26 11.83 -12.80
CA THR A 267 -11.95 12.98 -12.20
C THR A 267 -11.94 12.99 -10.68
N THR A 268 -11.46 11.92 -10.03
CA THR A 268 -11.52 11.81 -8.57
C THR A 268 -10.15 12.02 -7.96
N SER A 269 -10.08 12.98 -7.03
CA SER A 269 -8.86 13.28 -6.30
C SER A 269 -8.49 12.19 -5.30
N CYS A 270 -7.20 11.88 -5.21
CA CYS A 270 -6.65 10.95 -4.20
C CYS A 270 -6.18 11.73 -2.96
N ALA A 271 -6.17 11.11 -1.79
CA ALA A 271 -5.78 11.77 -0.54
C ALA A 271 -4.38 12.42 -0.58
N PHE A 272 -3.42 11.80 -1.28
CA PHE A 272 -2.05 12.32 -1.43
C PHE A 272 -1.84 13.25 -2.64
N GLU A 273 -2.81 13.38 -3.55
CA GLU A 273 -2.63 14.12 -4.80
C GLU A 273 -2.29 15.60 -4.56
N GLU A 274 -3.06 16.26 -3.69
CA GLU A 274 -2.86 17.69 -3.39
C GLU A 274 -1.52 17.94 -2.70
N CYS A 275 -1.12 17.02 -1.82
CA CYS A 275 0.17 16.97 -1.16
C CYS A 275 1.32 16.98 -2.18
N LEU A 276 1.27 16.07 -3.16
CA LEU A 276 2.27 15.98 -4.23
C LEU A 276 2.35 17.27 -5.05
N ARG A 277 1.19 17.81 -5.46
CA ARG A 277 1.10 19.03 -6.27
C ARG A 277 1.67 20.25 -5.53
N LYS A 278 1.35 20.41 -4.25
CA LYS A 278 1.87 21.50 -3.41
C LYS A 278 3.39 21.44 -3.25
N VAL A 279 3.97 20.25 -3.04
CA VAL A 279 5.43 20.09 -2.99
C VAL A 279 6.07 20.42 -4.33
N ALA A 280 5.51 19.91 -5.43
CA ALA A 280 6.02 20.20 -6.78
C ALA A 280 5.93 21.70 -7.12
N HIS A 281 4.88 22.38 -6.68
CA HIS A 281 4.72 23.83 -6.80
C HIS A 281 5.76 24.59 -5.96
N ALA A 282 5.90 24.25 -4.67
CA ALA A 282 6.88 24.88 -3.78
C ALA A 282 8.31 24.71 -4.29
N PHE A 283 8.64 23.54 -4.83
CA PHE A 283 9.94 23.26 -5.43
C PHE A 283 10.21 24.11 -6.68
N ALA A 284 9.23 24.21 -7.60
CA ALA A 284 9.40 25.02 -8.81
C ALA A 284 9.45 26.53 -8.51
N ALA A 285 8.73 27.00 -7.50
CA ALA A 285 8.73 28.41 -7.10
C ALA A 285 10.08 28.88 -6.52
N ASP A 286 10.85 27.96 -5.97
CA ASP A 286 12.16 28.20 -5.33
C ASP A 286 13.34 27.91 -6.28
N ALA A 287 13.07 27.53 -7.53
CA ALA A 287 14.06 27.19 -8.55
C ALA A 287 14.02 28.14 -9.75
N GLU A 288 15.16 28.36 -10.40
CA GLU A 288 15.27 29.22 -11.59
C GLU A 288 14.74 28.51 -12.84
N VAL A 289 13.78 29.10 -13.55
CA VAL A 289 13.10 28.47 -14.69
C VAL A 289 14.04 28.32 -15.90
N ARG A 290 14.21 27.07 -16.36
CA ARG A 290 14.98 26.70 -17.56
C ARG A 290 14.16 25.74 -18.43
N ALA A 291 14.03 26.02 -19.74
CA ALA A 291 13.09 25.31 -20.63
C ALA A 291 13.40 23.81 -20.81
N LEU A 292 14.69 23.45 -20.88
CA LEU A 292 15.16 22.06 -21.09
C LEU A 292 15.59 21.35 -19.82
N ASP A 293 15.33 21.95 -18.64
CA ASP A 293 15.69 21.34 -17.37
C ASP A 293 14.72 20.19 -17.02
N PRO A 294 15.20 18.94 -16.90
CA PRO A 294 14.35 17.79 -16.64
C PRO A 294 13.76 17.80 -15.22
N VAL A 295 14.47 18.36 -14.24
CA VAL A 295 14.05 18.42 -12.84
C VAL A 295 12.90 19.41 -12.69
N LEU A 296 13.01 20.57 -13.34
CA LEU A 296 11.91 21.54 -13.40
C LEU A 296 10.75 21.02 -14.25
N SER A 297 11.03 20.36 -15.37
CA SER A 297 10.00 19.69 -16.16
C SER A 297 9.23 18.68 -15.31
N ASN A 298 9.89 17.93 -14.42
CA ASN A 298 9.23 17.01 -13.49
C ASN A 298 8.31 17.77 -12.52
N ALA A 299 8.81 18.86 -11.93
CA ALA A 299 8.03 19.69 -11.02
C ALA A 299 6.79 20.29 -11.69
N PHE A 300 6.93 20.88 -12.88
CA PHE A 300 5.80 21.44 -13.62
C PHE A 300 4.79 20.36 -14.03
N SER A 301 5.26 19.20 -14.47
CA SER A 301 4.39 18.07 -14.81
C SER A 301 3.56 17.62 -13.60
N LEU A 302 4.20 17.47 -12.42
CA LEU A 302 3.55 17.00 -11.19
C LEU A 302 2.66 18.04 -10.50
N GLN A 303 2.73 19.31 -10.88
CA GLN A 303 1.77 20.34 -10.44
C GLN A 303 0.40 20.17 -11.13
N ALA A 304 0.40 19.61 -12.34
CA ALA A 304 -0.81 19.37 -13.09
C ALA A 304 -1.62 18.20 -12.51
N GLU A 305 -2.93 18.29 -12.63
CA GLU A 305 -3.89 17.38 -12.01
C GLU A 305 -3.81 15.96 -12.58
N PHE A 306 -3.80 15.84 -13.91
CA PHE A 306 -3.75 14.53 -14.57
C PHE A 306 -2.45 13.76 -14.27
N PRO A 307 -1.25 14.36 -14.40
CA PRO A 307 -0.03 13.66 -14.04
C PRO A 307 0.10 13.32 -12.55
N ALA A 308 -0.36 14.18 -11.64
CA ALA A 308 -0.35 13.88 -10.22
C ALA A 308 -1.26 12.68 -9.88
N ARG A 309 -2.43 12.58 -10.54
CA ARG A 309 -3.30 11.39 -10.46
C ARG A 309 -2.69 10.16 -11.10
N GLY A 310 -2.01 10.34 -12.24
CA GLY A 310 -1.25 9.31 -12.91
C GLY A 310 -0.20 8.72 -11.97
N TRP A 311 0.58 9.57 -11.31
CA TRP A 311 1.54 9.20 -10.27
C TRP A 311 0.86 8.43 -9.13
N CYS A 312 -0.24 8.94 -8.56
CA CYS A 312 -0.93 8.26 -7.47
C CYS A 312 -1.45 6.88 -7.89
N SER A 313 -1.93 6.75 -9.12
CA SER A 313 -2.42 5.50 -9.70
C SER A 313 -1.30 4.49 -9.96
N MET A 314 -0.12 4.96 -10.40
CA MET A 314 1.10 4.14 -10.51
C MET A 314 1.54 3.62 -9.15
N MET A 315 1.60 4.48 -8.15
CA MET A 315 1.96 4.10 -6.78
C MET A 315 0.92 3.13 -6.20
N ARG A 316 -0.37 3.30 -6.51
CA ARG A 316 -1.42 2.37 -6.05
C ARG A 316 -1.26 1.00 -6.70
N GLY A 317 -0.90 0.96 -7.97
CA GLY A 317 -0.50 -0.28 -8.63
C GLY A 317 0.67 -0.96 -7.95
N ALA A 318 1.69 -0.19 -7.54
CA ALA A 318 2.82 -0.72 -6.78
C ALA A 318 2.39 -1.33 -5.44
N GLU A 319 1.50 -0.67 -4.67
CA GLU A 319 0.97 -1.23 -3.42
C GLU A 319 0.25 -2.58 -3.63
N VAL A 320 -0.56 -2.67 -4.68
CA VAL A 320 -1.31 -3.89 -5.00
C VAL A 320 -0.37 -5.03 -5.43
N ILE A 321 0.61 -4.73 -6.28
CA ILE A 321 1.56 -5.72 -6.80
C ILE A 321 2.50 -6.21 -5.69
N SER A 322 3.00 -5.32 -4.83
CA SER A 322 3.89 -5.70 -3.72
C SER A 322 3.14 -6.29 -2.53
N GLY A 323 1.84 -5.99 -2.39
CA GLY A 323 1.06 -6.34 -1.21
C GLY A 323 1.41 -5.51 0.03
N SER A 324 2.07 -4.36 -0.15
CA SER A 324 2.47 -3.45 0.93
C SER A 324 1.94 -2.04 0.69
N GLN A 325 1.37 -1.42 1.72
CA GLN A 325 0.90 -0.04 1.65
C GLN A 325 2.04 0.95 1.89
N PHE A 326 1.97 2.09 1.21
CA PHE A 326 2.89 3.19 1.42
C PHE A 326 2.40 4.12 2.53
N THR A 327 3.33 4.41 3.43
CA THR A 327 3.20 5.45 4.45
C THR A 327 3.45 6.83 3.87
N TYR A 328 3.05 7.90 4.57
CA TYR A 328 3.40 9.28 4.15
C TYR A 328 4.90 9.45 3.95
N ARG A 329 5.73 8.81 4.80
CA ARG A 329 7.19 8.87 4.68
C ARG A 329 7.66 8.31 3.34
N GLU A 330 7.12 7.17 2.91
CA GLU A 330 7.51 6.53 1.66
C GLU A 330 7.00 7.32 0.46
N LEU A 331 5.76 7.80 0.50
CA LEU A 331 5.23 8.64 -0.57
C LEU A 331 6.00 9.95 -0.72
N TRP A 332 6.42 10.58 0.38
CA TRP A 332 7.28 11.76 0.31
C TRP A 332 8.65 11.46 -0.29
N ALA A 333 9.26 10.34 0.11
CA ALA A 333 10.54 9.93 -0.46
C ALA A 333 10.43 9.60 -1.96
N LEU A 334 9.33 8.96 -2.38
CA LEU A 334 9.02 8.70 -3.79
C LEU A 334 8.73 10.00 -4.56
N ALA A 335 8.08 10.99 -3.95
CA ALA A 335 7.87 12.31 -4.55
C ALA A 335 9.21 13.05 -4.75
N THR A 336 10.08 13.06 -3.74
CA THR A 336 11.46 13.58 -3.87
C THR A 336 12.21 12.86 -4.99
N HIS A 337 12.18 11.52 -5.01
CA HIS A 337 12.85 10.73 -6.05
C HIS A 337 12.28 10.98 -7.45
N SER A 338 10.97 11.26 -7.55
CA SER A 338 10.31 11.62 -8.80
C SER A 338 10.79 12.97 -9.36
N LEU A 339 11.17 13.90 -8.49
CA LEU A 339 11.63 15.24 -8.86
C LEU A 339 13.13 15.23 -9.21
N VAL A 340 13.97 14.76 -8.28
CA VAL A 340 15.44 14.92 -8.33
C VAL A 340 16.22 13.60 -8.39
N GLY A 341 15.54 12.46 -8.50
CA GLY A 341 16.18 11.14 -8.46
C GLY A 341 16.75 10.78 -7.08
N PRO A 342 17.57 9.72 -6.99
CA PRO A 342 18.20 9.29 -5.74
C PRO A 342 19.37 10.22 -5.39
N SER A 343 19.07 11.48 -5.06
CA SER A 343 20.07 12.51 -4.79
C SER A 343 20.49 12.55 -3.31
N THR A 344 21.77 12.87 -3.07
CA THR A 344 22.31 13.29 -1.77
C THR A 344 22.66 14.78 -1.85
N PRO A 345 22.90 15.50 -0.73
CA PRO A 345 23.22 16.93 -0.78
C PRO A 345 24.36 17.27 -1.76
N GLY A 346 25.47 16.51 -1.71
CA GLY A 346 26.59 16.72 -2.63
C GLY A 346 26.29 16.37 -4.09
N VAL A 347 25.38 15.41 -4.34
CA VAL A 347 24.93 15.08 -5.70
C VAL A 347 24.01 16.18 -6.23
N LEU A 348 23.08 16.69 -5.42
CA LEU A 348 22.13 17.73 -5.81
C LEU A 348 22.86 19.03 -6.22
N ASP A 349 23.90 19.41 -5.47
CA ASP A 349 24.73 20.59 -5.77
C ASP A 349 25.44 20.45 -7.13
N GLY A 350 26.02 19.28 -7.41
CA GLY A 350 26.72 19.00 -8.68
C GLY A 350 25.78 18.86 -9.88
N MET A 351 24.57 18.35 -9.63
CA MET A 351 23.58 18.04 -10.67
C MET A 351 23.11 19.27 -11.44
N SER A 352 22.98 20.44 -10.79
CA SER A 352 22.55 21.67 -11.50
C SER A 352 23.57 22.09 -12.56
N ALA A 353 24.87 22.08 -12.23
CA ALA A 353 25.92 22.45 -13.16
C ALA A 353 26.09 21.44 -14.31
N GLU A 354 25.86 20.16 -14.06
CA GLU A 354 25.88 19.14 -15.12
C GLU A 354 24.69 19.29 -16.07
N ILE A 355 23.49 19.55 -15.54
CA ILE A 355 22.30 19.86 -16.34
C ILE A 355 22.55 21.09 -17.22
N ASP A 356 23.14 22.16 -16.69
CA ASP A 356 23.48 23.35 -17.50
C ASP A 356 24.43 23.00 -18.65
N THR A 357 25.40 22.11 -18.40
CA THR A 357 26.32 21.63 -19.42
C THR A 357 25.59 20.86 -20.52
N TRP A 358 24.64 19.99 -20.14
CA TRP A 358 23.83 19.24 -21.11
C TRP A 358 22.83 20.11 -21.85
N ILE A 359 22.21 21.11 -21.20
CA ILE A 359 21.34 22.08 -21.88
C ILE A 359 22.14 22.83 -22.94
N GLY A 360 23.33 23.35 -22.58
CA GLY A 360 24.20 24.03 -23.54
C GLY A 360 24.66 23.14 -24.70
N ALA A 361 24.87 21.85 -24.46
CA ALA A 361 25.19 20.88 -25.51
C ALA A 361 23.96 20.51 -26.37
N ALA A 362 22.77 20.43 -25.77
CA ALA A 362 21.51 20.14 -26.46
C ALA A 362 21.13 21.25 -27.45
N ASP A 363 21.39 22.51 -27.09
CA ASP A 363 21.16 23.68 -27.96
C ASP A 363 22.19 23.81 -29.11
N SER A 364 23.26 23.03 -29.09
CA SER A 364 24.23 23.01 -30.19
C SER A 364 23.77 22.09 -31.33
N ASP A 365 24.09 22.41 -32.58
CA ASP A 365 23.81 21.54 -33.75
C ASP A 365 24.84 20.39 -33.91
N GLY A 366 25.65 20.14 -32.88
CA GLY A 366 26.73 19.14 -32.91
C GLY A 366 26.28 17.72 -32.58
N ASP A 367 27.15 16.74 -32.86
CA ASP A 367 26.92 15.32 -32.59
C ASP A 367 26.63 15.01 -31.10
N GLY A 368 27.06 15.89 -30.18
CA GLY A 368 26.81 15.77 -28.74
C GLY A 368 25.40 16.18 -28.28
N SER A 369 24.59 16.81 -29.14
CA SER A 369 23.24 17.28 -28.79
C SER A 369 22.29 16.13 -28.47
N LEU A 370 22.31 15.07 -29.27
CA LEU A 370 21.48 13.88 -29.04
C LEU A 370 21.84 13.18 -27.73
N GLU A 371 23.14 13.03 -27.45
CA GLU A 371 23.61 12.42 -26.19
C GLU A 371 23.18 13.24 -24.98
N ALA A 372 23.25 14.57 -25.07
CA ALA A 372 22.80 15.48 -24.02
C ALA A 372 21.29 15.39 -23.80
N LEU A 373 20.47 15.36 -24.86
CA LEU A 373 19.02 15.22 -24.76
C LEU A 373 18.61 13.87 -24.16
N VAL A 374 19.26 12.77 -24.55
CA VAL A 374 19.05 11.45 -23.94
C VAL A 374 19.44 11.46 -22.45
N ALA A 375 20.53 12.14 -22.09
CA ALA A 375 20.94 12.28 -20.70
C ALA A 375 19.91 13.07 -19.86
N LEU A 376 19.41 14.19 -20.38
CA LEU A 376 18.33 14.96 -19.77
C LEU A 376 17.03 14.13 -19.68
N GLY A 377 16.68 13.38 -20.73
CA GLY A 377 15.52 12.49 -20.76
C GLY A 377 15.54 11.38 -19.70
N ASN A 378 16.72 10.83 -19.41
CA ASN A 378 16.89 9.84 -18.34
C ASN A 378 16.62 10.39 -16.93
N MET A 379 16.59 11.72 -16.78
CA MET A 379 16.24 12.40 -15.52
C MET A 379 14.76 12.77 -15.41
N ARG A 380 13.93 12.38 -16.39
CA ARG A 380 12.48 12.56 -16.29
C ARG A 380 11.89 11.58 -15.27
N THR A 381 10.84 12.01 -14.57
CA THR A 381 10.18 11.22 -13.50
C THR A 381 9.87 9.79 -13.91
N HIS A 382 9.28 9.61 -15.10
CA HIS A 382 8.87 8.30 -15.61
C HIS A 382 10.06 7.38 -15.94
N MET A 383 11.28 7.92 -16.07
CA MET A 383 12.51 7.12 -16.18
C MET A 383 13.14 6.89 -14.80
N LEU A 384 13.19 7.93 -13.97
CA LEU A 384 13.80 7.87 -12.64
C LEU A 384 13.10 6.87 -11.69
N LEU A 385 11.78 6.75 -11.77
CA LEU A 385 11.02 5.87 -10.86
C LEU A 385 11.28 4.39 -11.07
N PHE A 386 11.57 3.96 -12.30
CA PHE A 386 11.72 2.53 -12.65
C PHE A 386 13.16 2.12 -12.88
N ASP A 387 14.02 3.04 -13.32
CA ASP A 387 15.37 2.73 -13.80
C ASP A 387 16.47 3.69 -13.32
N ALA A 388 16.19 4.69 -12.46
CA ALA A 388 17.14 5.76 -12.09
C ALA A 388 18.58 5.26 -11.92
N GLY A 389 19.35 5.47 -12.99
CA GLY A 389 20.70 4.98 -13.27
C GLY A 389 21.20 3.80 -12.44
N ASN A 390 20.69 2.61 -12.75
CA ASN A 390 21.53 1.43 -12.61
C ASN A 390 22.51 1.39 -13.81
N PRO A 391 23.77 1.83 -13.68
CA PRO A 391 24.75 1.79 -14.78
C PRO A 391 25.01 0.36 -15.29
N GLY A 392 24.56 -0.66 -14.54
CA GLY A 392 24.68 -2.08 -14.90
C GLY A 392 23.63 -2.60 -15.88
N VAL A 393 22.53 -1.87 -16.15
CA VAL A 393 21.54 -2.28 -17.15
C VAL A 393 22.01 -1.80 -18.53
N ALA A 394 22.93 -2.58 -19.08
CA ALA A 394 23.60 -2.37 -20.36
C ALA A 394 22.59 -2.17 -21.51
N SER A 395 22.45 -0.93 -22.00
CA SER A 395 22.00 -0.58 -23.36
C SER A 395 22.02 0.93 -23.63
N SER A 396 22.13 1.80 -22.61
CA SER A 396 22.19 3.25 -22.87
C SER A 396 23.46 3.62 -23.66
N PRO A 397 23.35 4.29 -24.82
CA PRO A 397 24.50 4.79 -25.57
C PRO A 397 25.24 5.90 -24.80
N THR A 398 24.64 6.49 -23.76
CA THR A 398 25.20 7.59 -23.00
C THR A 398 25.82 7.11 -21.68
N ARG A 399 27.10 7.43 -21.48
CA ARG A 399 27.79 7.26 -20.19
C ARG A 399 27.24 8.31 -19.22
N PHE A 400 26.12 8.01 -18.56
CA PHE A 400 25.66 8.79 -17.43
C PHE A 400 26.77 8.78 -16.36
N ARG A 401 27.36 9.95 -16.07
CA ARG A 401 28.56 10.07 -15.20
C ARG A 401 28.21 10.04 -13.71
N HIS A 402 26.95 10.20 -13.34
CA HIS A 402 26.56 10.14 -11.94
C HIS A 402 26.32 8.69 -11.49
N SER A 403 27.22 8.20 -10.63
CA SER A 403 26.96 7.02 -9.82
C SER A 403 25.89 7.39 -8.80
N TRP A 404 24.64 7.06 -9.10
CA TRP A 404 23.58 7.20 -8.10
C TRP A 404 23.96 6.40 -6.85
N PRO A 405 23.70 6.93 -5.65
CA PRO A 405 23.84 6.15 -4.44
C PRO A 405 22.96 4.91 -4.55
N SER A 406 23.48 3.77 -4.13
CA SER A 406 22.70 2.54 -4.04
C SER A 406 21.59 2.75 -3.00
N THR A 407 20.39 3.07 -3.47
CA THR A 407 19.21 3.19 -2.61
C THR A 407 18.49 1.85 -2.63
N SER A 408 18.52 1.15 -1.50
CA SER A 408 17.74 -0.09 -1.31
C SER A 408 16.63 0.19 -0.31
N ASN A 409 15.48 0.64 -0.82
CA ASN A 409 14.27 0.83 -0.03
C ASN A 409 13.16 -0.07 -0.58
N GLU A 410 12.33 -0.62 0.31
CA GLU A 410 11.19 -1.45 -0.06
C GLU A 410 10.21 -0.71 -0.97
N ALA A 411 9.94 0.57 -0.72
CA ALA A 411 9.04 1.37 -1.56
C ALA A 411 9.52 1.49 -3.01
N LEU A 412 10.81 1.75 -3.23
CA LEU A 412 11.39 1.76 -4.58
C LEU A 412 11.35 0.38 -5.24
N ARG A 413 11.56 -0.69 -4.47
CA ARG A 413 11.41 -2.07 -4.98
C ARG A 413 9.97 -2.32 -5.42
N SER A 414 8.97 -1.92 -4.64
CA SER A 414 7.55 -2.02 -5.00
C SER A 414 7.25 -1.26 -6.29
N VAL A 415 7.76 -0.04 -6.43
CA VAL A 415 7.59 0.76 -7.66
C VAL A 415 8.23 0.08 -8.88
N SER A 416 9.40 -0.56 -8.72
CA SER A 416 10.07 -1.31 -9.81
C SER A 416 9.27 -2.52 -10.29
N LEU A 417 8.42 -3.10 -9.44
CA LEU A 417 7.49 -4.17 -9.83
C LEU A 417 6.33 -3.63 -10.66
N ALA A 418 5.99 -2.35 -10.48
CA ALA A 418 4.94 -1.64 -11.22
C ALA A 418 5.44 -0.99 -12.53
N ASP A 419 6.69 -1.24 -12.95
CA ASP A 419 7.23 -0.70 -14.22
C ASP A 419 6.37 -1.12 -15.42
N PRO A 420 5.76 -0.17 -16.15
CA PRO A 420 4.90 -0.45 -17.30
C PRO A 420 5.52 -1.33 -18.37
N LEU A 421 6.86 -1.37 -18.48
CA LEU A 421 7.55 -2.22 -19.46
C LEU A 421 7.42 -3.73 -19.17
N ARG A 422 7.09 -4.13 -17.94
CA ARG A 422 6.86 -5.55 -17.59
C ARG A 422 5.59 -6.09 -18.24
N GLN A 423 4.51 -5.31 -18.21
CA GLN A 423 3.27 -5.57 -18.93
C GLN A 423 2.49 -4.26 -19.09
N PHE A 424 2.48 -3.75 -20.31
CA PHE A 424 1.95 -2.42 -20.61
C PHE A 424 0.42 -2.41 -20.77
N GLY A 425 -0.23 -1.45 -20.10
CA GLY A 425 -1.59 -1.03 -20.39
C GLY A 425 -2.71 -2.06 -20.14
N PRO A 426 -3.94 -1.75 -20.60
CA PRO A 426 -5.07 -2.67 -20.49
C PRO A 426 -4.91 -3.92 -21.35
N SER A 427 -5.52 -5.02 -20.90
CA SER A 427 -5.42 -6.34 -21.54
C SER A 427 -6.21 -6.49 -22.84
N ASP A 428 -6.94 -5.46 -23.27
CA ASP A 428 -7.58 -5.44 -24.58
C ASP A 428 -6.57 -5.28 -25.72
N GLY A 429 -5.33 -4.88 -25.41
CA GLY A 429 -4.22 -4.75 -26.35
C GLY A 429 -4.37 -3.63 -27.39
N LYS A 430 -5.55 -3.02 -27.52
CA LYS A 430 -5.84 -2.01 -28.56
C LYS A 430 -4.92 -0.81 -28.46
N LYS A 431 -4.78 -0.27 -27.25
CA LYS A 431 -3.94 0.92 -26.99
C LYS A 431 -2.44 0.60 -27.06
N TYR A 432 -2.05 -0.65 -26.83
CA TYR A 432 -0.68 -1.08 -27.06
C TYR A 432 -0.36 -1.14 -28.56
N LEU A 433 -1.24 -1.75 -29.36
CA LEU A 433 -1.08 -1.83 -30.82
C LEU A 433 -1.01 -0.44 -31.46
N GLU A 434 -1.85 0.49 -30.99
CA GLU A 434 -1.82 1.89 -31.45
C GLU A 434 -0.47 2.56 -31.15
N LEU A 435 0.06 2.40 -29.93
CA LEU A 435 1.36 2.97 -29.58
C LEU A 435 2.52 2.30 -30.33
N ALA A 436 2.46 0.98 -30.53
CA ALA A 436 3.45 0.25 -31.31
C ALA A 436 3.45 0.72 -32.78
N ASP A 437 2.27 0.95 -33.36
CA ASP A 437 2.12 1.50 -34.70
C ASP A 437 2.70 2.91 -34.79
N ARG A 438 2.36 3.81 -33.85
CA ARG A 438 2.95 5.16 -33.80
C ARG A 438 4.47 5.12 -33.64
N LEU A 439 4.99 4.26 -32.77
CA LEU A 439 6.43 4.07 -32.58
C LEU A 439 7.12 3.65 -33.88
N SER A 440 6.48 2.79 -34.69
CA SER A 440 7.06 2.34 -35.96
C SER A 440 7.22 3.47 -36.98
N ARG A 441 6.42 4.54 -36.88
CA ARG A 441 6.45 5.68 -37.81
C ARG A 441 7.47 6.76 -37.45
N ILE A 442 8.20 6.62 -36.33
CA ILE A 442 9.25 7.58 -35.99
C ILE A 442 10.39 7.59 -37.03
N GLU A 443 10.62 6.45 -37.69
CA GLU A 443 11.58 6.33 -38.79
C GLU A 443 11.16 7.19 -40.00
N ASP A 444 9.87 7.47 -40.16
CA ASP A 444 9.28 8.31 -41.21
C ASP A 444 9.24 9.80 -40.83
N LYS A 445 9.97 10.21 -39.77
CA LYS A 445 9.97 11.56 -39.18
C LYS A 445 8.63 11.99 -38.57
N GLU A 446 7.72 11.07 -38.31
CA GLU A 446 6.56 11.37 -37.48
C GLU A 446 7.00 11.56 -36.01
N LEU A 447 6.19 12.30 -35.24
CA LEU A 447 6.47 12.64 -33.84
C LEU A 447 5.38 11.99 -32.95
N PRO A 448 5.56 10.73 -32.51
CA PRO A 448 4.52 9.92 -31.87
C PRO A 448 3.92 10.56 -30.61
N ILE A 449 4.74 10.95 -29.64
CA ILE A 449 4.33 11.55 -28.37
C ILE A 449 3.76 12.93 -28.61
N THR A 450 4.36 13.75 -29.49
CA THR A 450 3.82 15.07 -29.85
C THR A 450 2.40 14.95 -30.40
N SER A 451 2.16 13.99 -31.30
CA SER A 451 0.82 13.72 -31.82
C SER A 451 -0.16 13.31 -30.71
N LEU A 452 0.26 12.41 -29.82
CA LEU A 452 -0.54 11.96 -28.67
C LEU A 452 -0.83 13.09 -27.67
N ALA A 453 0.14 13.98 -27.44
CA ALA A 453 -0.01 15.12 -26.54
C ALA A 453 -1.07 16.12 -27.03
N LEU A 454 -1.26 16.22 -28.35
CA LEU A 454 -2.32 17.03 -28.97
C LEU A 454 -3.70 16.36 -28.89
N GLU A 455 -3.74 15.02 -28.93
CA GLU A 455 -4.97 14.23 -28.92
C GLU A 455 -5.50 13.96 -27.49
N GLU A 456 -4.60 13.78 -26.52
CA GLU A 456 -4.93 13.35 -25.17
C GLU A 456 -4.48 14.36 -24.10
N VAL A 457 -5.46 14.91 -23.37
CA VAL A 457 -5.24 15.91 -22.31
C VAL A 457 -4.23 15.43 -21.26
N ALA A 458 -4.29 14.17 -20.85
CA ALA A 458 -3.39 13.63 -19.82
C ALA A 458 -1.93 13.60 -20.28
N VAL A 459 -1.68 13.21 -21.53
CA VAL A 459 -0.34 13.21 -22.13
C VAL A 459 0.12 14.64 -22.37
N GLY A 460 -0.75 15.50 -22.91
CA GLY A 460 -0.46 16.90 -23.17
C GLY A 460 -0.09 17.71 -21.92
N GLN A 461 -0.69 17.42 -20.77
CA GLN A 461 -0.32 18.07 -19.50
C GLN A 461 1.01 17.57 -18.91
N TYR A 462 1.44 16.36 -19.26
CA TYR A 462 2.72 15.82 -18.80
C TYR A 462 3.88 16.21 -19.73
N PHE A 463 3.59 16.36 -21.01
CA PHE A 463 4.56 16.63 -22.07
C PHE A 463 5.15 18.03 -21.96
N THR A 464 6.48 18.15 -21.99
CA THR A 464 7.19 19.43 -21.94
C THR A 464 8.01 19.69 -23.21
N GLU A 465 8.58 20.90 -23.32
CA GLU A 465 9.46 21.26 -24.45
C GLU A 465 10.64 20.29 -24.58
N LEU A 466 11.22 19.84 -23.46
CA LEU A 466 12.29 18.85 -23.44
C LEU A 466 11.86 17.55 -24.15
N ASP A 467 10.66 17.05 -23.85
CA ASP A 467 10.15 15.80 -24.42
C ASP A 467 9.98 15.94 -25.95
N GLY A 468 9.49 17.08 -26.43
CA GLY A 468 9.39 17.38 -27.86
C GLY A 468 10.74 17.53 -28.58
N ARG A 469 11.74 18.13 -27.92
CA ARG A 469 13.11 18.23 -28.44
C ARG A 469 13.79 16.86 -28.53
N ILE A 470 13.61 16.02 -27.52
CA ILE A 470 14.10 14.63 -27.51
C ILE A 470 13.50 13.88 -28.71
N GLU A 471 12.18 13.93 -28.88
CA GLU A 471 11.49 13.23 -29.94
C GLU A 471 11.93 13.68 -31.34
N ALA A 472 11.99 15.00 -31.59
CA ALA A 472 12.42 15.54 -32.87
C ALA A 472 13.85 15.10 -33.23
N LYS A 473 14.78 15.14 -32.27
CA LYS A 473 16.17 14.73 -32.50
C LYS A 473 16.32 13.22 -32.69
N ILE A 474 15.49 12.41 -32.03
CA ILE A 474 15.49 10.97 -32.24
C ILE A 474 14.95 10.64 -33.62
N ALA A 475 13.85 11.26 -34.06
CA ALA A 475 13.29 11.09 -35.40
C ALA A 475 14.32 11.42 -36.51
N GLU A 476 15.11 12.48 -36.33
CA GLU A 476 16.24 12.80 -37.23
C GLU A 476 17.34 11.71 -37.22
N ALA A 477 17.66 11.16 -36.05
CA ALA A 477 18.77 10.22 -35.87
C ALA A 477 18.45 8.78 -36.31
N VAL A 478 17.19 8.35 -36.19
CA VAL A 478 16.74 6.99 -36.55
C VAL A 478 16.27 6.88 -38.00
N ASN A 479 16.04 8.00 -38.68
CA ASN A 479 15.69 8.02 -40.10
C ASN A 479 16.67 7.14 -40.93
N PRO A 480 16.16 6.16 -41.69
CA PRO A 480 16.96 5.32 -42.57
C PRO A 480 17.87 6.09 -43.53
N GLU A 481 17.43 7.25 -44.01
CA GLU A 481 18.14 8.13 -44.94
C GLU A 481 19.32 8.88 -44.29
N ASN A 482 19.46 8.84 -42.97
CA ASN A 482 20.54 9.51 -42.27
C ASN A 482 21.83 8.66 -42.27
N ASP A 483 22.70 8.90 -43.25
CA ASP A 483 23.98 8.19 -43.43
C ASP A 483 24.95 8.32 -42.24
N ARG A 484 24.71 9.23 -41.29
CA ARG A 484 25.60 9.45 -40.13
C ARG A 484 25.42 8.42 -39.01
N SER A 485 24.29 7.72 -38.95
CA SER A 485 23.97 6.79 -37.86
C SER A 485 24.03 5.33 -38.33
N SER A 486 24.88 4.52 -37.70
CA SER A 486 24.92 3.07 -37.94
C SER A 486 23.63 2.38 -37.49
N LEU A 487 23.26 1.25 -38.14
CA LEU A 487 22.09 0.44 -37.76
C LEU A 487 22.09 0.05 -36.27
N LYS A 488 23.27 -0.24 -35.70
CA LYS A 488 23.40 -0.57 -34.27
C LYS A 488 23.00 0.60 -33.38
N VAL A 489 23.40 1.82 -33.74
CA VAL A 489 23.04 3.04 -33.01
C VAL A 489 21.54 3.33 -33.15
N ARG A 490 20.98 3.20 -34.36
CA ARG A 490 19.54 3.37 -34.60
C ARG A 490 18.70 2.40 -33.75
N ASN A 491 19.03 1.10 -33.76
CA ASN A 491 18.33 0.11 -32.94
C ASN A 491 18.44 0.39 -31.43
N SER A 492 19.60 0.86 -30.97
CA SER A 492 19.82 1.26 -29.58
C SER A 492 18.97 2.47 -29.17
N LEU A 493 18.84 3.45 -30.07
CA LEU A 493 18.01 4.64 -29.86
C LEU A 493 16.51 4.29 -29.89
N LEU A 494 16.08 3.44 -30.82
CA LEU A 494 14.70 2.96 -30.89
C LEU A 494 14.30 2.16 -29.64
N ASP A 495 15.18 1.31 -29.12
CA ASP A 495 14.95 0.60 -27.85
C ASP A 495 14.81 1.60 -26.69
N TRP A 496 15.74 2.55 -26.54
CA TRP A 496 15.66 3.58 -25.50
C TRP A 496 14.38 4.43 -25.63
N TYR A 497 14.08 4.91 -26.83
CA TYR A 497 12.93 5.76 -27.10
C TYR A 497 11.62 5.01 -26.90
N GLY A 498 11.54 3.72 -27.28
CA GLY A 498 10.40 2.87 -26.98
C GLY A 498 10.16 2.81 -25.47
N ARG A 499 11.20 2.54 -24.67
CA ARG A 499 11.09 2.52 -23.19
C ARG A 499 10.62 3.86 -22.63
N TYR A 500 11.20 4.96 -23.12
CA TYR A 500 10.86 6.32 -22.75
C TYR A 500 9.38 6.63 -23.06
N MET A 501 8.95 6.38 -24.31
CA MET A 501 7.58 6.61 -24.78
C MET A 501 6.55 5.79 -23.98
N TYR A 502 6.75 4.48 -23.83
CA TYR A 502 5.82 3.63 -23.10
C TYR A 502 5.70 4.06 -21.63
N ARG A 503 6.82 4.36 -20.95
CA ARG A 503 6.78 4.84 -19.57
C ARG A 503 6.12 6.21 -19.45
N LEU A 504 6.41 7.14 -20.36
CA LEU A 504 5.78 8.47 -20.38
C LEU A 504 4.26 8.37 -20.49
N VAL A 505 3.77 7.61 -21.48
CA VAL A 505 2.34 7.45 -21.72
C VAL A 505 1.67 6.69 -20.57
N ALA A 506 2.29 5.63 -20.05
CA ALA A 506 1.78 4.91 -18.89
C ALA A 506 1.71 5.81 -17.65
N PHE A 507 2.74 6.61 -17.40
CA PHE A 507 2.79 7.52 -16.26
C PHE A 507 1.69 8.58 -16.35
N ALA A 508 1.55 9.23 -17.52
CA ALA A 508 0.51 10.22 -17.77
C ALA A 508 -0.91 9.65 -17.60
N ARG A 509 -1.13 8.40 -18.02
CA ARG A 509 -2.43 7.71 -17.91
C ARG A 509 -2.63 6.97 -16.57
N GLY A 510 -1.62 6.86 -15.72
CA GLY A 510 -1.66 6.12 -14.46
C GLY A 510 -1.75 4.59 -14.63
N TRP A 511 -1.05 4.03 -15.60
CA TRP A 511 -1.08 2.60 -15.91
C TRP A 511 0.15 1.84 -15.39
N PRO A 512 0.04 1.19 -14.22
CA PRO A 512 1.11 0.34 -13.71
C PRO A 512 1.29 -0.91 -14.58
N ALA A 513 2.39 -1.62 -14.36
CA ALA A 513 2.53 -3.00 -14.82
C ALA A 513 1.27 -3.80 -14.48
N HIS A 514 0.87 -4.71 -15.37
CA HIS A 514 -0.27 -5.60 -15.12
C HIS A 514 -1.57 -4.83 -14.79
N CYS A 515 -1.77 -3.66 -15.41
CA CYS A 515 -2.89 -2.75 -15.12
C CYS A 515 -4.26 -3.44 -15.01
N SER A 516 -4.57 -4.41 -15.89
CA SER A 516 -5.84 -5.17 -15.82
C SER A 516 -5.96 -6.10 -14.61
N VAL A 517 -4.85 -6.66 -14.12
CA VAL A 517 -4.84 -7.49 -12.91
C VAL A 517 -5.07 -6.61 -11.69
N VAL A 518 -4.39 -5.46 -11.61
CA VAL A 518 -4.59 -4.47 -10.54
C VAL A 518 -6.04 -3.96 -10.53
N HIS A 519 -6.59 -3.63 -11.69
CA HIS A 519 -7.99 -3.23 -11.84
C HIS A 519 -8.95 -4.33 -11.36
N ALA A 520 -8.71 -5.59 -11.73
CA ALA A 520 -9.55 -6.70 -11.28
C ALA A 520 -9.43 -6.96 -9.77
N TRP A 521 -8.26 -6.71 -9.18
CA TRP A 521 -8.08 -6.78 -7.73
C TRP A 521 -8.91 -5.70 -7.03
N GLN A 522 -8.93 -4.49 -7.57
CA GLN A 522 -9.76 -3.39 -7.07
C GLN A 522 -11.26 -3.70 -7.18
N ASP A 523 -11.71 -4.28 -8.30
CA ASP A 523 -13.09 -4.76 -8.46
C ASP A 523 -13.42 -5.83 -7.40
N ALA A 524 -12.54 -6.82 -7.21
CA ALA A 524 -12.73 -7.87 -6.22
C ALA A 524 -12.78 -7.31 -4.79
N TRP A 525 -12.00 -6.27 -4.49
CA TRP A 525 -12.03 -5.59 -3.20
C TRP A 525 -13.38 -4.90 -2.97
N ILE A 526 -13.91 -4.21 -3.99
CA ILE A 526 -15.23 -3.56 -3.93
C ILE A 526 -16.30 -4.60 -3.65
N ASP A 527 -16.30 -5.71 -4.41
CA ASP A 527 -17.27 -6.79 -4.26
C ASP A 527 -17.21 -7.39 -2.84
N ALA A 528 -16.01 -7.73 -2.36
CA ALA A 528 -15.79 -8.27 -1.01
C ALA A 528 -16.24 -7.30 0.09
N ARG A 529 -16.03 -6.00 -0.07
CA ARG A 529 -16.45 -4.98 0.90
C ARG A 529 -17.96 -4.84 1.02
N VAL A 530 -18.70 -4.95 -0.09
CA VAL A 530 -20.17 -4.85 -0.07
C VAL A 530 -20.86 -6.21 0.10
N GLY A 531 -20.08 -7.28 0.33
CA GLY A 531 -20.59 -8.65 0.46
C GLY A 531 -21.20 -9.20 -0.83
N ARG A 532 -20.76 -8.73 -2.00
CA ARG A 532 -21.15 -9.27 -3.30
C ARG A 532 -20.32 -10.52 -3.61
N PRO A 533 -20.92 -11.54 -4.25
CA PRO A 533 -20.16 -12.69 -4.71
C PRO A 533 -19.20 -12.29 -5.83
N PHE A 534 -18.06 -12.98 -5.93
CA PHE A 534 -17.17 -12.83 -7.07
C PHE A 534 -17.86 -13.24 -8.38
N ARG A 535 -17.31 -12.75 -9.50
CA ARG A 535 -17.65 -13.28 -10.82
C ARG A 535 -17.33 -14.78 -10.87
N ARG A 536 -18.21 -15.57 -11.47
CA ARG A 536 -18.08 -17.04 -11.50
C ARG A 536 -16.76 -17.49 -12.12
N GLU A 537 -16.29 -16.78 -13.14
CA GLU A 537 -15.02 -17.11 -13.79
C GLU A 537 -13.82 -17.01 -12.83
N LEU A 538 -13.86 -16.05 -11.91
CA LEU A 538 -12.81 -15.88 -10.89
C LEU A 538 -12.94 -16.95 -9.80
N GLU A 539 -14.17 -17.24 -9.34
CA GLU A 539 -14.43 -18.31 -8.38
C GLU A 539 -13.95 -19.67 -8.92
N ASP A 540 -14.34 -20.01 -10.16
CA ASP A 540 -13.94 -21.26 -10.81
C ASP A 540 -12.42 -21.34 -10.98
N ALA A 541 -11.76 -20.25 -11.35
CA ALA A 541 -10.31 -20.21 -11.48
C ALA A 541 -9.56 -20.35 -10.15
N ILE A 542 -10.08 -19.74 -9.07
CA ILE A 542 -9.55 -19.96 -7.72
C ILE A 542 -9.74 -21.42 -7.32
N LEU A 543 -10.92 -22.00 -7.56
CA LEU A 543 -11.17 -23.41 -7.28
C LEU A 543 -10.32 -24.35 -8.16
N ASP A 544 -9.99 -23.99 -9.39
CA ASP A 544 -9.05 -24.74 -10.23
C ASP A 544 -7.63 -24.74 -9.66
N ILE A 545 -7.22 -23.65 -9.02
CA ILE A 545 -5.92 -23.56 -8.34
C ILE A 545 -5.94 -24.39 -7.07
N VAL A 546 -6.97 -24.25 -6.24
CA VAL A 546 -7.04 -24.88 -4.92
C VAL A 546 -7.40 -26.36 -5.02
N ALA A 547 -8.35 -26.72 -5.86
CA ALA A 547 -8.98 -28.04 -6.00
C ALA A 547 -9.09 -28.44 -7.50
N PRO A 548 -7.95 -28.71 -8.17
CA PRO A 548 -7.95 -29.09 -9.58
C PRO A 548 -8.71 -30.40 -9.80
N VAL A 549 -9.47 -30.48 -10.90
CA VAL A 549 -10.27 -31.65 -11.27
C VAL A 549 -9.50 -32.52 -12.27
N GLU A 550 -9.32 -33.80 -11.96
CA GLU A 550 -8.77 -34.77 -12.91
C GLU A 550 -9.88 -35.31 -13.85
N ARG A 551 -9.95 -34.67 -15.01
CA ARG A 551 -10.46 -35.18 -16.30
C ARG A 551 -11.94 -35.50 -16.52
N THR A 552 -12.78 -35.83 -15.55
CA THR A 552 -14.22 -36.07 -15.87
C THR A 552 -15.25 -35.98 -14.73
N ASN A 553 -14.84 -36.05 -13.46
CA ASN A 553 -15.78 -35.98 -12.34
C ASN A 553 -15.66 -34.63 -11.63
N SER A 554 -16.76 -34.09 -11.08
CA SER A 554 -16.80 -32.88 -10.26
C SER A 554 -16.09 -33.02 -8.89
N GLU A 555 -15.08 -33.88 -8.82
CA GLU A 555 -14.39 -34.35 -7.63
C GLU A 555 -12.93 -33.88 -7.70
N ALA A 556 -12.42 -33.34 -6.60
CA ALA A 556 -11.01 -32.99 -6.44
C ALA A 556 -10.36 -34.00 -5.48
N TYR A 557 -9.19 -34.49 -5.85
CA TYR A 557 -8.42 -35.48 -5.09
C TYR A 557 -7.19 -34.82 -4.46
N PHE A 558 -7.03 -34.96 -3.15
CA PHE A 558 -5.90 -34.42 -2.38
C PHE A 558 -5.01 -35.56 -1.87
N THR A 559 -3.73 -35.54 -2.24
CA THR A 559 -2.75 -36.56 -1.82
C THR A 559 -2.01 -36.13 -0.55
N PHE A 560 -1.87 -37.00 0.44
CA PHE A 560 -1.16 -36.68 1.70
C PHE A 560 0.37 -36.86 1.67
N LEU A 561 0.89 -37.68 0.77
CA LEU A 561 2.21 -38.30 0.95
C LEU A 561 3.13 -38.28 -0.29
N LYS A 562 2.83 -37.49 -1.32
CA LYS A 562 3.67 -37.44 -2.52
C LYS A 562 4.59 -36.21 -2.51
N PRO A 563 5.93 -36.38 -2.42
CA PRO A 563 6.87 -35.32 -2.77
C PRO A 563 6.74 -35.00 -4.26
N ARG A 564 6.66 -33.71 -4.61
CA ARG A 564 6.33 -33.23 -5.97
C ARG A 564 7.38 -33.54 -7.06
N VAL A 565 8.55 -34.06 -6.70
CA VAL A 565 9.60 -34.43 -7.67
C VAL A 565 9.49 -35.90 -8.12
N ALA A 566 8.62 -36.70 -7.48
CA ALA A 566 8.39 -38.07 -7.92
C ALA A 566 7.51 -38.06 -9.17
N GLY A 567 8.13 -38.32 -10.33
CA GLY A 567 7.41 -38.57 -11.58
C GLY A 567 6.27 -39.56 -11.35
N ASN A 568 5.18 -39.40 -12.11
CA ASN A 568 4.02 -40.28 -12.04
C ASN A 568 4.40 -41.71 -12.45
N SER A 569 4.94 -42.49 -11.52
CA SER A 569 4.95 -43.94 -11.63
C SER A 569 3.52 -44.40 -11.36
N THR A 570 2.95 -45.11 -12.34
CA THR A 570 1.60 -45.68 -12.33
C THR A 570 1.41 -46.82 -11.32
N ASP A 571 2.36 -47.01 -10.40
CA ASP A 571 2.51 -48.21 -9.56
C ASP A 571 2.51 -47.93 -8.04
N GLN A 572 2.19 -46.70 -7.62
CA GLN A 572 2.12 -46.35 -6.19
C GLN A 572 0.67 -46.20 -5.73
N SER A 573 0.27 -46.98 -4.72
CA SER A 573 -0.96 -46.78 -3.96
C SER A 573 -0.88 -45.47 -3.18
N VAL A 574 -1.51 -44.42 -3.69
CA VAL A 574 -1.55 -43.11 -3.02
C VAL A 574 -2.82 -43.01 -2.20
N ALA A 575 -2.69 -42.64 -0.92
CA ALA A 575 -3.84 -42.29 -0.09
C ALA A 575 -4.35 -40.90 -0.50
N GLU A 576 -5.57 -40.86 -1.02
CA GLU A 576 -6.24 -39.65 -1.51
C GLU A 576 -7.48 -39.35 -0.67
N ILE A 577 -7.70 -38.06 -0.41
CA ILE A 577 -8.99 -37.58 0.07
C ILE A 577 -9.74 -36.94 -1.08
N GLU A 578 -10.92 -37.48 -1.30
CA GLU A 578 -11.92 -36.95 -2.21
C GLU A 578 -12.67 -35.81 -1.49
N ILE A 579 -12.55 -34.58 -2.00
CA ILE A 579 -13.42 -33.48 -1.59
C ILE A 579 -14.24 -33.06 -2.81
N PRO A 580 -15.58 -33.12 -2.74
CA PRO A 580 -16.45 -32.78 -3.86
C PRO A 580 -16.37 -31.28 -4.16
N ARG A 581 -15.75 -30.92 -5.29
CA ARG A 581 -15.55 -29.52 -5.69
C ARG A 581 -16.87 -28.80 -5.92
N ASN A 582 -17.88 -29.48 -6.45
CA ASN A 582 -19.21 -28.91 -6.69
C ASN A 582 -19.95 -28.48 -5.40
N ARG A 583 -19.45 -28.84 -4.22
CA ARG A 583 -19.96 -28.37 -2.93
C ARG A 583 -19.18 -27.19 -2.36
N MET A 584 -18.01 -26.90 -2.92
CA MET A 584 -17.20 -25.77 -2.47
C MET A 584 -17.87 -24.46 -2.86
N ARG A 585 -17.94 -23.53 -1.92
CA ARG A 585 -18.37 -22.15 -2.15
C ARG A 585 -17.23 -21.20 -1.80
N VAL A 586 -16.96 -20.27 -2.70
CA VAL A 586 -16.00 -19.20 -2.46
C VAL A 586 -16.76 -17.97 -2.02
N SER A 587 -16.33 -17.39 -0.90
CA SER A 587 -16.80 -16.09 -0.42
C SER A 587 -15.59 -15.23 -0.09
N ALA A 588 -15.77 -13.92 0.00
CA ALA A 588 -14.70 -13.02 0.35
C ALA A 588 -15.19 -11.87 1.22
N GLU A 589 -14.31 -11.43 2.10
CA GLU A 589 -14.51 -10.28 2.97
C GLU A 589 -13.31 -9.34 2.84
N ALA A 590 -13.56 -8.04 2.87
CA ALA A 590 -12.52 -7.01 2.84
C ALA A 590 -12.25 -6.51 4.26
N PHE A 591 -10.98 -6.56 4.67
CA PHE A 591 -10.48 -6.05 5.94
C PHE A 591 -9.45 -4.96 5.68
N GLY A 592 -9.87 -3.69 5.74
CA GLY A 592 -9.07 -2.58 5.25
C GLY A 592 -8.80 -2.76 3.76
N ASP A 593 -7.54 -2.72 3.34
CA ASP A 593 -7.11 -3.00 1.96
C ASP A 593 -6.87 -4.50 1.66
N ARG A 594 -7.00 -5.39 2.65
CA ARG A 594 -6.81 -6.83 2.42
C ARG A 594 -8.13 -7.47 2.02
N ILE A 595 -8.07 -8.38 1.05
CA ILE A 595 -9.19 -9.27 0.70
C ILE A 595 -8.87 -10.65 1.28
N GLU A 596 -9.77 -11.21 2.07
CA GLU A 596 -9.68 -12.57 2.57
C GLU A 596 -10.71 -13.45 1.88
N ILE A 597 -10.25 -14.48 1.20
CA ILE A 597 -11.09 -15.50 0.58
C ILE A 597 -11.37 -16.58 1.62
N MET A 598 -12.62 -16.98 1.72
CA MET A 598 -13.09 -18.09 2.54
C MET A 598 -13.70 -19.16 1.64
N ILE A 599 -13.19 -20.38 1.75
CA ILE A 599 -13.69 -21.55 1.03
C ILE A 599 -14.45 -22.45 2.02
N ASP A 600 -15.73 -22.63 1.75
CA ASP A 600 -16.63 -23.51 2.50
C ASP A 600 -16.86 -24.81 1.71
N PRO A 601 -16.52 -26.00 2.23
CA PRO A 601 -16.75 -27.28 1.56
C PRO A 601 -18.23 -27.73 1.53
N GLY A 602 -19.17 -26.97 2.12
CA GLY A 602 -20.60 -27.02 1.73
C GLY A 602 -21.50 -28.08 2.39
N ASP A 603 -21.14 -28.64 3.55
CA ASP A 603 -21.91 -29.77 4.15
C ASP A 603 -22.15 -29.71 5.68
N ILE A 604 -21.90 -28.59 6.37
CA ILE A 604 -21.90 -28.59 7.85
C ILE A 604 -22.95 -27.62 8.44
N ARG A 605 -23.92 -28.20 9.17
CA ARG A 605 -25.00 -27.48 9.87
C ARG A 605 -24.54 -26.59 11.04
N ASP A 606 -23.27 -26.66 11.44
CA ASP A 606 -22.69 -25.83 12.51
C ASP A 606 -21.83 -24.69 11.94
N GLY A 607 -22.50 -23.58 11.65
CA GLY A 607 -22.02 -22.48 10.80
C GLY A 607 -21.01 -21.50 11.38
N LYS A 608 -19.95 -21.93 12.10
CA LYS A 608 -18.91 -20.96 12.52
C LYS A 608 -17.44 -21.39 12.43
N ASN A 609 -17.09 -22.68 12.39
CA ASN A 609 -15.69 -23.10 12.65
C ASN A 609 -14.95 -23.88 11.54
N ARG A 610 -15.46 -23.92 10.29
CA ARG A 610 -14.89 -24.80 9.26
C ARG A 610 -14.63 -24.16 7.88
N GLN A 611 -14.38 -22.86 7.80
CA GLN A 611 -13.97 -22.19 6.56
C GLN A 611 -12.46 -22.11 6.44
N ALA A 612 -11.87 -22.59 5.35
CA ALA A 612 -10.44 -22.41 5.09
C ALA A 612 -10.23 -21.05 4.42
N SER A 613 -9.29 -20.24 4.93
CA SER A 613 -9.08 -18.88 4.42
C SER A 613 -7.69 -18.65 3.85
N THR A 614 -7.60 -17.75 2.87
CA THR A 614 -6.35 -17.28 2.28
C THR A 614 -6.54 -15.84 1.79
N PRO A 615 -5.50 -14.97 1.84
CA PRO A 615 -5.60 -13.66 1.20
C PRO A 615 -5.71 -13.79 -0.33
N LEU A 616 -6.54 -12.93 -0.95
CA LEU A 616 -6.48 -12.66 -2.39
C LEU A 616 -5.49 -11.52 -2.64
N ASP A 617 -4.30 -11.88 -3.09
CA ASP A 617 -3.27 -10.92 -3.50
C ASP A 617 -3.10 -10.89 -5.02
N PHE A 618 -2.21 -10.00 -5.47
CA PHE A 618 -1.89 -9.85 -6.89
C PHE A 618 -1.45 -11.16 -7.54
N HIS A 619 -0.59 -11.95 -6.88
CA HIS A 619 -0.04 -13.18 -7.45
C HIS A 619 -1.10 -14.28 -7.62
N LEU A 620 -1.98 -14.45 -6.64
CA LEU A 620 -3.08 -15.40 -6.73
C LEU A 620 -4.07 -14.98 -7.83
N LEU A 621 -4.41 -13.70 -7.89
CA LEU A 621 -5.32 -13.19 -8.91
C LEU A 621 -4.74 -13.30 -10.32
N ARG A 622 -3.45 -12.99 -10.49
CA ARG A 622 -2.74 -13.12 -11.77
C ARG A 622 -2.76 -14.56 -12.27
N GLU A 623 -2.49 -15.52 -11.40
CA GLU A 623 -2.53 -16.94 -11.75
C GLU A 623 -3.97 -17.44 -12.01
N ALA A 624 -4.96 -16.92 -11.29
CA ALA A 624 -6.36 -17.23 -11.59
C ALA A 624 -6.74 -16.73 -12.99
N GLN A 625 -6.35 -15.50 -13.33
CA GLN A 625 -6.67 -14.90 -14.63
C GLN A 625 -5.94 -15.54 -15.82
N SER A 626 -4.69 -15.99 -15.65
CA SER A 626 -3.96 -16.71 -16.71
C SER A 626 -4.70 -17.99 -17.10
N ARG A 627 -5.20 -18.73 -16.10
CA ARG A 627 -5.97 -19.97 -16.31
C ARG A 627 -7.29 -19.75 -17.02
N VAL A 628 -8.05 -18.71 -16.67
CA VAL A 628 -9.29 -18.33 -17.38
C VAL A 628 -9.01 -18.11 -18.87
N ARG A 629 -7.84 -17.55 -19.21
CA ARG A 629 -7.43 -17.25 -20.59
C ARG A 629 -6.78 -18.42 -21.32
N GLY A 630 -6.65 -19.59 -20.68
CA GLY A 630 -5.94 -20.74 -21.24
C GLY A 630 -4.44 -20.51 -21.43
N GLN A 631 -3.89 -19.46 -20.82
CA GLN A 631 -2.46 -19.24 -20.73
C GLN A 631 -1.96 -20.09 -19.56
N GLY A 632 -0.93 -20.92 -19.78
CA GLY A 632 -0.43 -21.85 -18.77
C GLY A 632 0.07 -21.17 -17.48
N PHE A 633 0.69 -21.95 -16.60
CA PHE A 633 1.23 -21.47 -15.33
C PHE A 633 2.15 -20.26 -15.50
N THR A 634 2.02 -19.29 -14.60
CA THR A 634 2.92 -18.13 -14.53
C THR A 634 3.99 -18.34 -13.46
N ASP A 635 5.09 -17.59 -13.52
CA ASP A 635 6.11 -17.56 -12.45
C ASP A 635 5.53 -17.17 -11.07
N SER A 636 4.31 -16.61 -11.02
CA SER A 636 3.62 -16.31 -9.76
C SER A 636 3.17 -17.56 -8.99
N LEU A 637 3.15 -18.74 -9.64
CA LEU A 637 2.81 -19.99 -8.97
C LEU A 637 3.78 -20.30 -7.82
N GLU A 638 5.08 -20.11 -8.02
CA GLU A 638 6.11 -20.39 -7.01
C GLU A 638 5.91 -19.57 -5.72
N LEU A 639 5.37 -18.35 -5.86
CA LEU A 639 5.11 -17.44 -4.73
C LEU A 639 3.82 -17.79 -3.96
N ILE A 640 2.81 -18.35 -4.64
CA ILE A 640 1.53 -18.67 -4.00
C ILE A 640 1.45 -20.11 -3.51
N GLU A 641 2.23 -21.01 -4.08
CA GLU A 641 2.15 -22.45 -3.85
C GLU A 641 2.23 -22.87 -2.36
N PRO A 642 3.11 -22.30 -1.51
CA PRO A 642 3.13 -22.62 -0.08
C PRO A 642 1.85 -22.22 0.66
N ARG A 643 1.14 -21.17 0.20
CA ARG A 643 -0.13 -20.73 0.79
C ARG A 643 -1.29 -21.58 0.31
N ILE A 644 -1.33 -21.89 -0.98
CA ILE A 644 -2.31 -22.82 -1.55
C ILE A 644 -2.21 -24.18 -0.87
N GLU A 645 -1.01 -24.68 -0.62
CA GLU A 645 -0.85 -25.97 0.08
C GLU A 645 -1.35 -25.92 1.53
N ARG A 646 -1.11 -24.82 2.26
CA ARG A 646 -1.70 -24.61 3.60
C ARG A 646 -3.23 -24.59 3.56
N LEU A 647 -3.80 -23.95 2.55
CA LEU A 647 -5.24 -23.90 2.33
C LEU A 647 -5.80 -25.30 2.05
N ARG A 648 -5.15 -26.08 1.17
CA ARG A 648 -5.50 -27.47 0.88
C ARG A 648 -5.43 -28.36 2.12
N ALA A 649 -4.35 -28.25 2.88
CA ALA A 649 -4.19 -28.99 4.14
C ALA A 649 -5.29 -28.63 5.16
N SER A 650 -5.68 -27.35 5.23
CA SER A 650 -6.80 -26.89 6.07
C SER A 650 -8.14 -27.47 5.61
N LEU A 651 -8.42 -27.47 4.30
CA LEU A 651 -9.61 -28.09 3.73
C LEU A 651 -9.66 -29.58 4.02
N VAL A 652 -8.54 -30.28 3.87
CA VAL A 652 -8.40 -31.70 4.17
C VAL A 652 -8.63 -31.98 5.66
N ALA A 653 -7.97 -31.25 6.56
CA ALA A 653 -8.15 -31.41 8.01
C ALA A 653 -9.62 -31.20 8.43
N LYS A 654 -10.30 -30.23 7.81
CA LYS A 654 -11.71 -29.94 8.06
C LYS A 654 -12.64 -30.98 7.46
N GLY A 655 -12.31 -31.50 6.27
CA GLY A 655 -13.00 -32.64 5.65
C GLY A 655 -12.93 -33.88 6.54
N LEU A 656 -11.77 -34.19 7.11
CA LEU A 656 -11.58 -35.27 8.06
C LEU A 656 -12.45 -35.09 9.32
N ALA A 657 -12.42 -33.91 9.93
CA ALA A 657 -13.22 -33.60 11.14
C ALA A 657 -14.74 -33.61 10.88
N ALA A 658 -15.19 -33.47 9.63
CA ALA A 658 -16.59 -33.57 9.24
C ALA A 658 -17.06 -35.01 9.03
N GLN A 659 -16.14 -35.93 8.75
CA GLN A 659 -16.44 -37.31 8.38
C GLN A 659 -16.34 -38.33 9.54
N GLU A 660 -16.19 -37.90 10.79
CA GLU A 660 -16.17 -38.76 11.99
C GLU A 660 -17.47 -39.60 12.21
N GLY A 661 -18.46 -39.51 11.30
CA GLY A 661 -19.67 -40.35 11.30
C GLY A 661 -19.86 -41.30 10.09
N GLN A 662 -19.12 -41.15 8.97
CA GLN A 662 -19.27 -42.02 7.79
C GLN A 662 -17.94 -42.19 7.03
N HIS A 663 -17.35 -43.38 7.13
CA HIS A 663 -16.13 -43.76 6.41
C HIS A 663 -16.31 -43.71 4.88
N ARG A 664 -15.59 -42.82 4.20
CA ARG A 664 -15.16 -42.99 2.79
C ARG A 664 -13.71 -42.55 2.60
N PHE A 665 -12.79 -43.18 3.32
CA PHE A 665 -11.41 -43.27 2.84
C PHE A 665 -11.40 -44.23 1.63
N ARG A 666 -11.21 -43.72 0.42
CA ARG A 666 -10.89 -44.56 -0.74
C ARG A 666 -9.37 -44.74 -0.78
N PHE A 667 -8.89 -45.87 -0.28
CA PHE A 667 -7.56 -46.34 -0.63
C PHE A 667 -7.63 -46.88 -2.07
N SER A 668 -6.95 -46.24 -3.01
CA SER A 668 -6.83 -46.79 -4.36
C SER A 668 -5.99 -48.07 -4.31
N LYS A 669 -6.66 -49.24 -4.36
CA LYS A 669 -6.00 -50.52 -4.61
C LYS A 669 -5.80 -50.67 -6.12
N VAL A 670 -4.63 -50.30 -6.62
CA VAL A 670 -4.14 -50.82 -7.90
C VAL A 670 -3.27 -52.02 -7.56
N GLY A 671 -3.74 -53.22 -7.92
CA GLY A 671 -3.04 -54.49 -7.64
C GLY A 671 -3.90 -55.65 -7.16
N MET A 672 -5.21 -55.70 -7.45
CA MET A 672 -5.93 -56.98 -7.46
C MET A 672 -5.87 -57.56 -8.87
N GLY A 673 -4.76 -58.23 -9.16
CA GLY A 673 -4.72 -59.24 -10.21
C GLY A 673 -5.81 -60.28 -9.96
N SER A 674 -6.52 -60.62 -11.02
CA SER A 674 -7.54 -61.65 -11.10
C SER A 674 -7.15 -62.92 -10.32
N VAL A 675 -7.86 -63.20 -9.23
CA VAL A 675 -8.03 -64.58 -8.77
C VAL A 675 -9.35 -65.05 -9.36
N THR A 676 -9.29 -65.60 -10.56
CA THR A 676 -10.28 -66.57 -11.05
C THR A 676 -10.13 -67.86 -10.24
N ARG A 677 -11.27 -68.44 -9.85
CA ARG A 677 -11.38 -69.72 -9.14
C ARG A 677 -10.58 -70.84 -9.78
#